data_AF-A0A0S8GGI0-F1
#
_entry.id   AF-A0A0S8GGI0-F1
#
_cell.length_a   1.000
_cell.length_b   1.000
_cell.length_c   1.000
_cell.angle_alpha   90.00
_cell.angle_beta   90.00
_cell.angle_gamma   90.00
#
_symmetry.space_group_name_H-M   'P 1'
#
loop_
_entity.id
_entity.type
_entity.pdbx_description
1 polymer ?
#
loop_
_entity_poly.entity_id
_entity_poly.type
_entity_poly.pdbx_seq_one_letter_code
_entity_poly.pdbx_strand_id
1 'polypeptide(L)'
;MAAGLDPWVSFVGVLPSESLHILGSPEIDLDKVPSGYQTCQAYSLEYLLQKRRLIGSRCMEQGLTPQDVVTIDRQLPFNRRSFQGIRPLGNRSKVREKDIGDNDLTFIFGAEAIEGGIPRWRARDILEYVLANSHLGDVEGIEPLFVLGGPDDPDDPNPEVDVLAMLEGIYPVIDQGHRTALEIISEIVTRRRGLSAYVKWTPIAAPGMEQGLPEAGSDVELYVCSMTDIVGEVAGKTMPKNAEVYDCNLEEGIDIGEAILEEDGINRQDRIVVYGRPVLTCFSAACFDLSETLQIALIERGWPAADETTYKTVDDTARRRPRYSDVYRRFDLAAGLSGPVFDWLPNMATPDCTYNPEIQSNGAILPNTPGRHFSAFNGLSRLLPITCEADIAGEADDERQEGPIAFVEVLVDGAGTGVYVPVVSPPEDSPAGFVQPNPDHLSIEIRYSPNHLLAANHFDPSESGTEASETTPIFDYEKMIVTIAARADTRPRVEWVDTSGTQAFYDHALVIEVPEAEVWLVAPRTVRGLSATGALEYYTGPYLDPAAHTVRDDTDLLRQVAALAAAWYGRERKKIVVERVGLIADNPVGTIMRNVLTNYYRDDVYTPVTQIAYDYVDFRTTWQTGHIELDVMGAVTERL
;
A
#
# COMPACT_ATOMS: atom_id res chain seq x y z
N MET A 1 -35.74 34.85 9.90
CA MET A 1 -34.28 35.02 9.87
C MET A 1 -33.67 33.62 9.86
N ALA A 2 -33.62 32.98 8.68
CA ALA A 2 -32.87 31.75 8.47
C ALA A 2 -31.50 32.21 7.95
N ALA A 3 -30.48 32.09 8.79
CA ALA A 3 -29.11 32.43 8.42
C ALA A 3 -28.52 31.30 7.56
N GLY A 4 -27.98 31.68 6.40
CA GLY A 4 -26.83 31.05 5.76
C GLY A 4 -26.83 29.53 5.56
N LEU A 5 -27.85 28.97 4.91
CA LEU A 5 -27.65 27.68 4.23
C LEU A 5 -27.08 27.97 2.85
N ASP A 6 -25.84 27.56 2.61
CA ASP A 6 -25.28 27.53 1.25
C ASP A 6 -26.22 26.70 0.37
N PRO A 7 -26.69 27.24 -0.77
CA PRO A 7 -27.60 26.51 -1.64
C PRO A 7 -26.83 25.35 -2.31
N TRP A 8 -27.07 24.13 -1.83
CA TRP A 8 -26.66 22.91 -2.51
C TRP A 8 -27.48 22.73 -3.79
N VAL A 9 -26.83 22.81 -4.95
CA VAL A 9 -27.46 22.57 -6.24
C VAL A 9 -27.16 21.13 -6.66
N SER A 10 -28.14 20.24 -6.49
CA SER A 10 -28.07 18.89 -7.07
C SER A 10 -28.46 18.96 -8.54
N PHE A 11 -27.49 18.75 -9.44
CA PHE A 11 -27.77 18.66 -10.88
C PHE A 11 -28.32 17.29 -11.22
N VAL A 12 -29.49 17.30 -11.84
CA VAL A 12 -30.19 16.14 -12.35
C VAL A 12 -30.19 16.31 -13.87
N GLY A 13 -29.06 15.98 -14.50
CA GLY A 13 -28.93 16.09 -15.95
C GLY A 13 -29.74 14.99 -16.62
N VAL A 14 -30.84 15.34 -17.28
CA VAL A 14 -31.61 14.41 -18.11
C VAL A 14 -30.85 14.18 -19.41
N LEU A 15 -30.33 12.97 -19.61
CA LEU A 15 -29.93 12.53 -20.95
C LEU A 15 -31.16 11.90 -21.62
N PRO A 16 -31.79 12.57 -22.60
CA PRO A 16 -32.75 11.87 -23.43
C PRO A 16 -31.97 10.83 -24.23
N SER A 17 -32.16 9.55 -23.91
CA SER A 17 -31.81 8.51 -24.86
C SER A 17 -32.85 8.53 -25.99
N GLU A 18 -32.73 9.47 -26.92
CA GLU A 18 -33.45 9.42 -28.18
C GLU A 18 -32.46 9.65 -29.32
N SER A 19 -32.13 8.58 -30.04
CA SER A 19 -31.62 8.72 -31.39
C SER A 19 -32.81 8.85 -32.35
N LEU A 20 -33.11 10.07 -32.80
CA LEU A 20 -33.28 10.39 -34.23
C LEU A 20 -33.45 11.89 -34.48
N HIS A 21 -32.48 12.44 -35.22
CA HIS A 21 -32.58 13.69 -35.97
C HIS A 21 -33.67 13.57 -37.06
N ILE A 22 -34.53 14.58 -37.17
CA ILE A 22 -35.22 14.89 -38.43
C ILE A 22 -35.04 16.39 -38.69
N LEU A 23 -34.39 16.69 -39.81
CA LEU A 23 -34.12 18.02 -40.33
C LEU A 23 -35.32 18.97 -40.25
N GLY A 24 -35.09 20.12 -39.61
CA GLY A 24 -35.70 21.42 -39.90
C GLY A 24 -37.10 21.71 -39.34
N SER A 25 -37.19 22.62 -38.35
CA SER A 25 -38.15 23.74 -38.37
C SER A 25 -37.94 24.69 -37.17
N PRO A 26 -37.96 26.02 -37.36
CA PRO A 26 -37.94 27.04 -36.31
C PRO A 26 -39.33 27.39 -35.73
N GLU A 27 -40.34 26.53 -35.87
CA GLU A 27 -41.66 26.72 -35.24
C GLU A 27 -42.03 25.47 -34.44
N ILE A 28 -42.14 25.62 -33.12
CA ILE A 28 -42.50 24.53 -32.19
C ILE A 28 -43.98 24.21 -32.40
N ASP A 29 -44.23 23.16 -33.19
CA ASP A 29 -45.53 22.54 -33.36
C ASP A 29 -45.80 21.62 -32.16
N LEU A 30 -46.69 22.02 -31.26
CA LEU A 30 -47.03 21.28 -30.04
C LEU A 30 -47.60 19.87 -30.33
N ASP A 31 -48.08 19.62 -31.55
CA ASP A 31 -48.55 18.30 -32.00
C ASP A 31 -47.42 17.34 -32.41
N LYS A 32 -46.15 17.82 -32.43
CA LYS A 32 -44.94 17.01 -32.68
C LYS A 32 -44.10 16.76 -31.44
N VAL A 33 -44.54 17.23 -30.27
CA VAL A 33 -43.95 16.79 -28.99
C VAL A 33 -44.26 15.30 -28.86
N PRO A 34 -43.25 14.42 -28.69
CA PRO A 34 -43.49 12.99 -28.53
C PRO A 34 -44.51 12.74 -27.42
N SER A 35 -45.68 12.20 -27.77
CA SER A 35 -46.69 11.78 -26.79
C SER A 35 -46.48 10.30 -26.48
N GLY A 36 -45.97 10.03 -25.28
CA GLY A 36 -45.65 8.69 -24.79
C GLY A 36 -44.92 8.75 -23.45
N TYR A 37 -44.87 7.64 -22.71
CA TYR A 37 -44.04 7.54 -21.52
C TYR A 37 -42.57 7.59 -21.93
N GLN A 38 -41.87 8.68 -21.60
CA GLN A 38 -40.43 8.79 -21.73
C GLN A 38 -39.78 8.45 -20.39
N THR A 39 -38.77 7.59 -20.42
CA THR A 39 -37.92 7.33 -19.27
C THR A 39 -36.65 8.12 -19.43
N CYS A 40 -36.44 9.07 -18.53
CA CYS A 40 -35.24 9.89 -18.47
C CYS A 40 -34.35 9.35 -17.35
N GLN A 41 -33.06 9.15 -17.64
CA GLN A 41 -32.09 8.86 -16.59
C GLN A 41 -31.32 10.13 -16.26
N ALA A 42 -31.38 10.51 -14.99
CA ALA A 42 -30.64 11.62 -14.45
C ALA A 42 -29.26 11.17 -13.99
N TYR A 43 -28.26 12.00 -14.26
CA TYR A 43 -26.90 11.82 -13.77
C TYR A 43 -26.42 13.06 -13.03
N SER A 44 -25.62 12.84 -11.99
CA SER A 44 -24.93 13.88 -11.24
C SER A 44 -23.63 14.31 -11.96
N LEU A 45 -22.99 15.40 -11.51
CA LEU A 45 -21.79 15.94 -12.15
C LEU A 45 -20.59 14.96 -12.13
N GLU A 46 -20.54 14.05 -11.15
CA GLU A 46 -19.56 12.96 -11.04
C GLU A 46 -19.57 12.05 -12.27
N TYR A 47 -20.72 11.93 -12.96
CA TYR A 47 -20.82 11.16 -14.20
C TYR A 47 -19.89 11.67 -15.28
N LEU A 48 -19.58 12.98 -15.28
CA LEU A 48 -18.62 13.54 -16.21
C LEU A 48 -17.22 12.98 -15.95
N LEU A 49 -16.80 12.85 -14.69
CA LEU A 49 -15.54 12.20 -14.32
C LEU A 49 -15.52 10.72 -14.70
N GLN A 50 -16.68 10.04 -14.67
CA GLN A 50 -16.81 8.66 -15.14
C GLN A 50 -16.64 8.53 -16.66
N LYS A 51 -16.98 9.55 -17.44
CA LYS A 51 -16.80 9.54 -18.91
C LYS A 51 -15.38 9.90 -19.33
N ARG A 52 -14.62 10.57 -18.48
CA ARG A 52 -13.25 11.01 -18.78
C ARG A 52 -12.27 9.92 -18.44
N ARG A 53 -11.52 9.49 -19.47
CA ARG A 53 -10.33 8.66 -19.31
C ARG A 53 -9.10 9.55 -19.46
N LEU A 54 -8.06 9.28 -18.67
CA LEU A 54 -6.77 9.94 -18.87
C LEU A 54 -6.12 9.33 -20.12
N ILE A 55 -6.01 10.06 -21.23
CA ILE A 55 -5.52 9.45 -22.49
C ILE A 55 -3.98 9.45 -22.54
N GLY A 56 -3.33 10.38 -21.84
CA GLY A 56 -1.88 10.52 -21.82
C GLY A 56 -1.34 10.94 -20.46
N SER A 57 -0.04 11.18 -20.41
CA SER A 57 0.63 11.72 -19.23
C SER A 57 1.40 12.97 -19.61
N ARG A 58 1.32 13.99 -18.75
CA ARG A 58 2.10 15.21 -18.91
C ARG A 58 3.43 15.04 -18.21
N CYS A 59 4.53 15.26 -18.91
CA CYS A 59 5.86 15.12 -18.38
C CYS A 59 6.76 16.31 -18.75
N MET A 60 7.76 16.56 -17.91
CA MET A 60 8.86 17.47 -18.25
C MET A 60 9.77 16.80 -19.29
N GLU A 61 10.04 17.47 -20.41
CA GLU A 61 11.01 16.98 -21.41
C GLU A 61 12.44 17.10 -20.87
N GLN A 62 13.25 16.04 -21.01
CA GLN A 62 14.62 16.03 -20.52
C GLN A 62 15.49 17.05 -21.28
N GLY A 63 16.11 17.97 -20.55
CA GLY A 63 17.09 18.93 -21.10
C GLY A 63 16.50 20.26 -21.60
N LEU A 64 15.20 20.49 -21.42
CA LEU A 64 14.54 21.76 -21.70
C LEU A 64 14.20 22.51 -20.40
N THR A 65 13.98 23.83 -20.51
CA THR A 65 13.57 24.64 -19.36
C THR A 65 12.21 24.19 -18.82
N PRO A 66 11.86 24.50 -17.55
CA PRO A 66 10.54 24.20 -16.94
C PRO A 66 9.31 24.83 -17.63
N GLN A 67 9.39 25.17 -18.91
CA GLN A 67 8.32 25.75 -19.71
C GLN A 67 7.85 24.80 -20.83
N ASP A 68 8.56 23.70 -21.07
CA ASP A 68 8.28 22.76 -22.15
C ASP A 68 7.61 21.48 -21.59
N VAL A 69 6.33 21.62 -21.22
CA VAL A 69 5.48 20.47 -20.84
C VAL A 69 5.07 19.71 -22.08
N VAL A 70 5.45 18.43 -22.15
CA VAL A 70 5.04 17.55 -23.25
C VAL A 70 3.95 16.60 -22.74
N THR A 71 2.90 16.43 -23.54
CA THR A 71 1.93 15.35 -23.33
C THR A 71 2.35 14.15 -24.15
N ILE A 72 2.67 13.05 -23.47
CA ILE A 72 2.93 11.78 -24.13
C ILE A 72 1.64 10.96 -24.23
N ASP A 73 1.44 10.31 -25.37
CA ASP A 73 0.30 9.40 -25.63
C ASP A 73 0.51 8.03 -24.96
N ARG A 74 0.89 8.07 -23.69
CA ARG A 74 1.09 6.92 -22.82
C ARG A 74 0.77 7.32 -21.39
N GLN A 75 -0.03 6.50 -20.73
CA GLN A 75 -0.31 6.64 -19.32
C GLN A 75 0.86 6.11 -18.48
N LEU A 76 1.44 6.97 -17.65
CA LEU A 76 2.44 6.59 -16.66
C LEU A 76 1.74 6.27 -15.33
N PRO A 77 2.05 5.13 -14.70
CA PRO A 77 1.51 4.84 -13.37
C PRO A 77 2.08 5.81 -12.33
N PHE A 78 1.26 6.24 -11.38
CA PHE A 78 1.70 6.99 -10.22
C PHE A 78 2.47 6.09 -9.26
N ASN A 79 3.62 6.56 -8.76
CA ASN A 79 4.42 5.86 -7.76
C ASN A 79 4.74 4.41 -8.14
N ARG A 80 5.01 4.15 -9.43
CA ARG A 80 5.23 2.80 -9.95
C ARG A 80 6.11 2.03 -8.98
N ARG A 81 5.63 0.91 -8.43
CA ARG A 81 6.57 0.08 -7.66
C ARG A 81 7.65 -0.38 -8.62
N SER A 82 8.89 -0.47 -8.13
CA SER A 82 9.87 -1.30 -8.83
C SER A 82 9.27 -2.69 -9.08
N PHE A 83 9.78 -3.43 -10.06
CA PHE A 83 9.16 -4.63 -10.65
C PHE A 83 8.59 -5.66 -9.63
N GLN A 84 8.99 -5.59 -8.37
CA GLN A 84 8.65 -6.52 -7.30
C GLN A 84 8.17 -5.87 -5.99
N GLY A 85 7.81 -4.58 -5.97
CA GLY A 85 6.98 -4.04 -4.90
C GLY A 85 7.68 -3.39 -3.68
N ILE A 86 9.02 -3.28 -3.68
CA ILE A 86 9.81 -2.85 -2.50
C ILE A 86 9.47 -1.42 -2.06
N ARG A 87 9.53 -0.50 -3.02
CA ARG A 87 9.36 0.92 -2.78
C ARG A 87 8.56 1.50 -3.96
N PRO A 88 7.61 2.42 -3.70
CA PRO A 88 7.08 3.25 -4.75
C PRO A 88 8.22 4.08 -5.34
N LEU A 89 8.51 3.87 -6.63
CA LEU A 89 9.39 4.76 -7.38
C LEU A 89 8.59 6.03 -7.62
N GLY A 90 9.03 7.11 -6.98
CA GLY A 90 8.48 8.42 -7.27
C GLY A 90 8.69 8.76 -8.75
N ASN A 91 7.74 9.45 -9.35
CA ASN A 91 7.88 9.98 -10.70
C ASN A 91 7.14 11.32 -10.81
N ARG A 92 7.04 12.05 -9.69
CA ARG A 92 6.41 13.37 -9.59
C ARG A 92 7.43 14.45 -9.91
N SER A 93 7.03 15.55 -10.52
CA SER A 93 7.89 16.73 -10.69
C SER A 93 8.25 17.34 -9.33
N LYS A 94 9.37 18.08 -9.30
CA LYS A 94 9.81 18.80 -8.10
C LYS A 94 8.98 20.05 -7.85
N VAL A 95 8.61 20.72 -8.92
CA VAL A 95 7.88 21.99 -8.92
C VAL A 95 6.48 21.72 -9.47
N ARG A 96 5.48 22.41 -8.90
CA ARG A 96 4.14 22.44 -9.47
C ARG A 96 4.17 23.32 -10.71
N GLU A 97 3.60 22.83 -11.80
CA GLU A 97 3.52 23.54 -13.07
C GLU A 97 2.31 24.47 -13.05
N LYS A 98 2.47 25.70 -13.56
CA LYS A 98 1.33 26.60 -13.80
C LYS A 98 0.73 26.24 -15.15
N ASP A 99 -0.51 25.77 -15.15
CA ASP A 99 -1.16 25.34 -16.40
C ASP A 99 -1.70 26.52 -17.24
N ILE A 100 -2.09 26.18 -18.47
CA ILE A 100 -2.82 27.01 -19.44
C ILE A 100 -4.26 27.20 -18.95
N GLY A 101 -4.49 28.32 -18.28
CA GLY A 101 -5.70 28.63 -17.53
C GLY A 101 -5.25 29.05 -16.15
N ASP A 102 -5.43 30.31 -15.78
CA ASP A 102 -4.71 31.00 -14.69
C ASP A 102 -4.89 30.40 -13.28
N ASN A 103 -5.63 29.29 -13.13
CA ASN A 103 -6.01 28.69 -11.86
C ASN A 103 -5.43 27.27 -11.72
N ASP A 104 -4.58 27.15 -10.70
CA ASP A 104 -3.98 25.98 -10.06
C ASP A 104 -2.69 25.34 -10.61
N LEU A 105 -1.72 25.31 -9.69
CA LEU A 105 -0.42 24.70 -9.78
C LEU A 105 -0.55 23.21 -9.47
N THR A 106 -0.40 22.32 -10.47
CA THR A 106 -0.39 20.86 -10.24
C THR A 106 0.98 20.24 -10.53
N PHE A 107 1.32 19.15 -9.86
CA PHE A 107 2.53 18.40 -10.20
C PHE A 107 2.31 17.59 -11.48
N ILE A 108 3.37 17.38 -12.26
CA ILE A 108 3.36 16.54 -13.48
C ILE A 108 4.36 15.39 -13.35
N PHE A 109 4.50 14.54 -14.36
CA PHE A 109 5.49 13.47 -14.34
C PHE A 109 6.91 14.01 -14.56
N GLY A 110 7.85 13.60 -13.70
CA GLY A 110 9.25 14.03 -13.74
C GLY A 110 10.22 12.86 -13.65
N ALA A 111 11.34 12.97 -14.36
CA ALA A 111 12.42 11.96 -14.38
C ALA A 111 13.54 12.23 -13.35
N GLU A 112 13.51 13.38 -12.67
CA GLU A 112 14.64 13.80 -11.83
C GLU A 112 14.60 13.15 -10.44
N ALA A 113 15.64 12.38 -10.12
CA ALA A 113 15.99 12.09 -8.73
C ALA A 113 16.39 13.41 -8.02
N ILE A 114 15.93 13.62 -6.78
CA ILE A 114 16.38 14.73 -5.93
C ILE A 114 17.55 14.21 -5.07
N GLU A 115 18.52 15.06 -4.75
CA GLU A 115 19.40 14.87 -3.59
C GLU A 115 18.52 14.72 -2.33
N GLY A 116 18.31 13.48 -1.86
CA GLY A 116 17.39 13.18 -0.76
C GLY A 116 16.22 12.25 -1.11
N GLY A 117 16.10 11.80 -2.37
CA GLY A 117 15.18 10.74 -2.77
C GLY A 117 14.34 11.08 -4.01
N ILE A 118 13.59 10.08 -4.49
CA ILE A 118 12.75 10.25 -5.67
C ILE A 118 11.39 10.83 -5.24
N PRO A 119 10.95 11.99 -5.79
CA PRO A 119 9.70 12.64 -5.41
C PRO A 119 8.49 11.76 -5.72
N ARG A 120 7.76 11.38 -4.66
CA ARG A 120 6.58 10.52 -4.72
C ARG A 120 5.31 11.35 -4.86
N TRP A 121 4.35 10.80 -5.56
CA TRP A 121 2.98 11.31 -5.64
C TRP A 121 2.24 11.06 -4.34
N ARG A 122 1.81 12.12 -3.67
CA ARG A 122 0.87 11.98 -2.55
C ARG A 122 -0.52 11.72 -3.11
N ALA A 123 -1.42 11.13 -2.33
CA ALA A 123 -2.80 10.94 -2.74
C ALA A 123 -3.47 12.26 -3.14
N ARG A 124 -3.21 13.33 -2.40
CA ARG A 124 -3.63 14.71 -2.73
C ARG A 124 -3.12 15.13 -4.12
N ASP A 125 -1.82 15.00 -4.36
CA ASP A 125 -1.21 15.40 -5.65
C ASP A 125 -1.83 14.65 -6.83
N ILE A 126 -2.18 13.37 -6.63
CA ILE A 126 -2.80 12.56 -7.68
C ILE A 126 -4.22 13.04 -7.97
N LEU A 127 -5.01 13.34 -6.92
CA LEU A 127 -6.36 13.88 -7.11
C LEU A 127 -6.30 15.21 -7.85
N GLU A 128 -5.43 16.13 -7.42
CA GLU A 128 -5.23 17.42 -8.10
C GLU A 128 -4.84 17.22 -9.57
N TYR A 129 -3.90 16.31 -9.88
CA TYR A 129 -3.53 16.00 -11.26
C TYR A 129 -4.70 15.41 -12.06
N VAL A 130 -5.44 14.46 -11.49
CA VAL A 130 -6.55 13.79 -12.18
C VAL A 130 -7.65 14.80 -12.49
N LEU A 131 -8.02 15.67 -11.55
CA LEU A 131 -9.05 16.69 -11.74
C LEU A 131 -8.61 17.74 -12.76
N ALA A 132 -7.38 18.25 -12.66
CA ALA A 132 -6.82 19.19 -13.62
C ALA A 132 -6.81 18.61 -15.04
N ASN A 133 -6.49 17.32 -15.21
CA ASN A 133 -6.46 16.68 -16.53
C ASN A 133 -7.82 16.10 -16.98
N SER A 134 -8.91 16.33 -16.24
CA SER A 134 -10.25 15.84 -16.56
C SER A 134 -11.16 16.90 -17.17
N HIS A 135 -10.60 17.82 -17.97
CA HIS A 135 -11.31 18.94 -18.57
C HIS A 135 -12.64 18.53 -19.23
N LEU A 136 -13.69 19.31 -18.93
CA LEU A 136 -15.04 19.08 -19.45
C LEU A 136 -15.23 19.50 -20.91
N GLY A 137 -14.23 20.17 -21.48
CA GLY A 137 -14.30 20.80 -22.79
C GLY A 137 -15.04 22.13 -22.73
N ASP A 138 -14.74 23.00 -23.69
CA ASP A 138 -15.37 24.31 -23.81
C ASP A 138 -16.89 24.18 -24.05
N VAL A 139 -17.69 24.55 -23.05
CA VAL A 139 -19.15 24.67 -23.17
C VAL A 139 -19.46 26.15 -23.31
N GLU A 140 -19.63 26.61 -24.55
CA GLU A 140 -20.03 28.00 -24.88
C GLU A 140 -19.12 29.10 -24.32
N GLY A 141 -17.82 28.84 -24.17
CA GLY A 141 -16.83 29.77 -23.63
C GLY A 141 -16.64 29.68 -22.12
N ILE A 142 -17.33 28.74 -21.46
CA ILE A 142 -17.20 28.49 -20.02
C ILE A 142 -16.66 27.07 -19.82
N GLU A 143 -15.48 26.99 -19.24
CA GLU A 143 -14.87 25.72 -18.82
C GLU A 143 -15.04 25.56 -17.30
N PRO A 144 -16.05 24.80 -16.83
CA PRO A 144 -16.11 24.43 -15.42
C PRO A 144 -14.90 23.56 -15.08
N LEU A 145 -14.07 24.05 -14.16
CA LEU A 145 -12.89 23.35 -13.66
C LEU A 145 -13.29 22.52 -12.44
N PHE A 146 -12.83 21.27 -12.39
CA PHE A 146 -12.91 20.52 -11.15
C PHE A 146 -11.73 20.90 -10.25
N VAL A 147 -12.03 21.38 -9.05
CA VAL A 147 -11.03 21.67 -8.02
C VAL A 147 -11.14 20.67 -6.89
N LEU A 148 -10.03 20.35 -6.23
CA LEU A 148 -10.05 19.52 -5.03
C LEU A 148 -10.38 20.42 -3.84
N GLY A 149 -11.34 20.00 -3.03
CA GLY A 149 -11.68 20.70 -1.81
C GLY A 149 -12.02 19.77 -0.66
N GLY A 150 -12.34 20.35 0.47
CA GLY A 150 -12.52 19.66 1.73
C GLY A 150 -12.85 20.63 2.85
N PRO A 151 -12.95 20.15 4.11
CA PRO A 151 -13.19 20.99 5.27
C PRO A 151 -11.97 21.86 5.58
N ASP A 152 -11.69 22.85 4.75
CA ASP A 152 -10.88 24.00 5.12
C ASP A 152 -11.79 24.91 5.95
N ASP A 153 -11.54 25.00 7.26
CA ASP A 153 -12.03 26.14 8.05
C ASP A 153 -10.97 27.24 7.93
N PRO A 154 -11.09 28.19 6.98
CA PRO A 154 -10.13 29.28 6.84
C PRO A 154 -10.05 30.18 8.10
N ASP A 155 -11.02 30.06 9.01
CA ASP A 155 -11.07 30.77 10.28
C ASP A 155 -10.56 29.92 11.47
N ASP A 156 -10.22 28.63 11.29
CA ASP A 156 -9.64 27.80 12.36
C ASP A 156 -8.13 28.07 12.48
N PRO A 157 -7.67 28.74 13.56
CA PRO A 157 -6.25 29.00 13.77
C PRO A 157 -5.42 27.72 14.03
N ASN A 158 -6.08 26.58 14.25
CA ASN A 158 -5.47 25.26 14.40
C ASN A 158 -6.01 24.31 13.31
N PRO A 159 -5.45 24.32 12.08
CA PRO A 159 -5.80 23.39 11.00
C PRO A 159 -5.36 21.94 11.27
N GLU A 160 -5.23 21.55 12.54
CA GLU A 160 -4.40 20.42 12.99
C GLU A 160 -4.94 19.05 12.59
N VAL A 161 -6.15 18.93 12.02
CA VAL A 161 -6.65 17.66 11.49
C VAL A 161 -7.55 17.85 10.26
N ASP A 162 -6.95 18.27 9.15
CA ASP A 162 -7.61 18.34 7.84
C ASP A 162 -7.53 17.00 7.07
N VAL A 163 -8.60 16.66 6.36
CA VAL A 163 -8.69 15.50 5.46
C VAL A 163 -7.69 15.62 4.31
N LEU A 164 -7.44 16.81 3.78
CA LEU A 164 -6.45 16.98 2.72
C LEU A 164 -5.03 16.78 3.26
N ALA A 165 -4.74 17.23 4.48
CA ALA A 165 -3.49 16.92 5.18
C ALA A 165 -3.29 15.41 5.40
N MET A 166 -4.35 14.65 5.72
CA MET A 166 -4.27 13.18 5.79
C MET A 166 -3.86 12.57 4.45
N LEU A 167 -4.41 13.06 3.33
CA LEU A 167 -4.06 12.60 1.98
C LEU A 167 -2.60 12.89 1.61
N GLU A 168 -1.94 13.86 2.26
CA GLU A 168 -0.51 14.12 2.05
C GLU A 168 0.40 13.01 2.58
N GLY A 169 -0.07 12.26 3.58
CA GLY A 169 0.65 11.13 4.17
C GLY A 169 0.46 9.79 3.44
N ILE A 170 -0.32 9.76 2.36
CA ILE A 170 -0.65 8.53 1.62
C ILE A 170 0.07 8.56 0.27
N TYR A 171 0.79 7.49 -0.05
CA TYR A 171 1.55 7.35 -1.30
C TYR A 171 1.04 6.13 -2.09
N PRO A 172 -0.13 6.22 -2.74
CA PRO A 172 -0.72 5.08 -3.41
C PRO A 172 0.02 4.78 -4.71
N VAL A 173 0.04 3.50 -5.11
CA VAL A 173 0.54 3.09 -6.43
C VAL A 173 -0.66 2.84 -7.31
N ILE A 174 -0.81 3.65 -8.35
CA ILE A 174 -2.01 3.65 -9.18
C ILE A 174 -1.58 3.54 -10.63
N ASP A 175 -1.99 2.45 -11.26
CA ASP A 175 -1.97 2.36 -12.72
C ASP A 175 -3.21 3.06 -13.27
N GLN A 176 -2.98 4.04 -14.15
CA GLN A 176 -4.04 4.80 -14.82
C GLN A 176 -4.62 4.02 -16.01
N GLY A 177 -3.96 2.95 -16.45
CA GLY A 177 -4.28 2.11 -17.60
C GLY A 177 -5.78 1.95 -17.87
N HIS A 178 -6.30 2.67 -18.87
CA HIS A 178 -7.71 2.65 -19.32
C HIS A 178 -8.78 3.02 -18.29
N ARG A 179 -8.39 3.56 -17.14
CA ARG A 179 -9.31 3.93 -16.07
C ARG A 179 -9.89 5.32 -16.28
N THR A 180 -11.08 5.50 -15.72
CA THR A 180 -11.76 6.80 -15.69
C THR A 180 -11.23 7.65 -14.53
N ALA A 181 -11.41 8.97 -14.60
CA ALA A 181 -11.03 9.85 -13.52
C ALA A 181 -11.73 9.47 -12.21
N LEU A 182 -13.03 9.16 -12.28
CA LEU A 182 -13.81 8.72 -11.13
C LEU A 182 -13.30 7.38 -10.54
N GLU A 183 -12.87 6.43 -11.36
CA GLU A 183 -12.29 5.16 -10.88
C GLU A 183 -10.97 5.37 -10.13
N ILE A 184 -10.15 6.33 -10.58
CA ILE A 184 -8.90 6.66 -9.89
C ILE A 184 -9.21 7.38 -8.57
N ILE A 185 -10.11 8.37 -8.61
CA ILE A 185 -10.58 9.10 -7.41
C ILE A 185 -11.15 8.11 -6.39
N SER A 186 -12.00 7.18 -6.81
CA SER A 186 -12.65 6.20 -5.91
C SER A 186 -11.69 5.20 -5.29
N GLU A 187 -10.53 4.94 -5.91
CA GLU A 187 -9.48 4.13 -5.30
C GLU A 187 -8.70 4.91 -4.23
N ILE A 188 -8.53 6.22 -4.43
CA ILE A 188 -7.82 7.10 -3.49
C ILE A 188 -8.71 7.47 -2.32
N VAL A 189 -9.86 8.06 -2.63
CA VAL A 189 -10.93 8.45 -1.73
C VAL A 189 -11.89 7.29 -1.63
N THR A 190 -11.54 6.36 -0.77
CA THR A 190 -12.31 5.15 -0.58
C THR A 190 -12.86 5.09 0.84
N ARG A 191 -14.07 4.55 0.98
CA ARG A 191 -14.70 4.25 2.26
C ARG A 191 -13.81 3.36 3.13
N ARG A 192 -12.95 2.53 2.52
CA ARG A 192 -11.95 1.69 3.21
C ARG A 192 -10.92 2.50 4.01
N ARG A 193 -10.70 3.76 3.62
CA ARG A 193 -9.83 4.72 4.30
C ARG A 193 -10.64 5.67 5.19
N GLY A 194 -11.95 5.43 5.34
CA GLY A 194 -12.85 6.31 6.07
C GLY A 194 -13.10 7.64 5.36
N LEU A 195 -12.87 7.68 4.05
CA LEU A 195 -13.05 8.89 3.25
C LEU A 195 -14.23 8.72 2.31
N SER A 196 -14.92 9.82 2.05
CA SER A 196 -15.90 9.95 0.98
C SER A 196 -15.64 11.24 0.23
N ALA A 197 -16.16 11.31 -0.99
CA ALA A 197 -16.21 12.55 -1.73
C ALA A 197 -17.57 12.71 -2.40
N TYR A 198 -17.98 13.96 -2.56
CA TYR A 198 -19.13 14.37 -3.35
C TYR A 198 -18.80 15.65 -4.09
N VAL A 199 -19.52 15.93 -5.18
CA VAL A 199 -19.34 17.19 -5.90
C VAL A 199 -20.16 18.30 -5.22
N LYS A 200 -19.48 19.34 -4.77
CA LYS A 200 -20.07 20.61 -4.36
C LYS A 200 -19.95 21.58 -5.52
N TRP A 201 -21.02 22.33 -5.76
CA TRP A 201 -20.97 23.45 -6.69
C TRP A 201 -21.31 24.72 -5.93
N THR A 202 -20.34 25.62 -5.84
CA THR A 202 -20.50 26.90 -5.15
C THR A 202 -20.70 27.97 -6.21
N PRO A 203 -21.94 28.43 -6.46
CA PRO A 203 -22.17 29.52 -7.41
C PRO A 203 -21.50 30.79 -6.87
N ILE A 204 -20.61 31.39 -7.66
CA ILE A 204 -20.01 32.69 -7.32
C ILE A 204 -21.12 33.74 -7.36
N ALA A 205 -21.58 34.17 -6.18
CA ALA A 205 -22.57 35.24 -6.06
C ALA A 205 -21.88 36.58 -6.34
N ALA A 206 -21.92 37.05 -7.60
CA ALA A 206 -21.50 38.40 -7.91
C ALA A 206 -22.41 39.41 -7.16
N PRO A 207 -21.84 40.36 -6.40
CA PRO A 207 -22.64 41.34 -5.66
C PRO A 207 -23.46 42.19 -6.63
N GLY A 208 -24.78 41.94 -6.68
CA GLY A 208 -25.74 42.73 -7.46
C GLY A 208 -26.53 41.97 -8.54
N MET A 209 -26.28 40.67 -8.76
CA MET A 209 -27.07 39.85 -9.70
C MET A 209 -28.12 39.03 -8.93
N GLU A 210 -29.40 39.37 -9.10
CA GLU A 210 -30.52 38.51 -8.68
C GLU A 210 -30.49 37.21 -9.50
N GLN A 211 -30.08 36.11 -8.87
CA GLN A 211 -30.34 34.71 -9.28
C GLN A 211 -30.34 34.46 -10.80
N GLY A 212 -29.17 34.50 -11.44
CA GLY A 212 -29.11 34.29 -12.88
C GLY A 212 -27.72 33.93 -13.39
N LEU A 213 -27.52 32.61 -13.53
CA LEU A 213 -26.40 31.93 -14.18
C LEU A 213 -25.01 32.11 -13.51
N PRO A 214 -24.21 31.03 -13.45
CA PRO A 214 -22.85 31.08 -12.93
C PRO A 214 -21.98 32.02 -13.80
N GLU A 215 -21.14 32.85 -13.18
CA GLU A 215 -20.06 33.52 -13.91
C GLU A 215 -19.06 32.47 -14.43
N ALA A 216 -18.40 32.79 -15.55
CA ALA A 216 -17.24 32.06 -16.01
C ALA A 216 -16.19 32.03 -14.89
N GLY A 217 -15.89 30.84 -14.38
CA GLY A 217 -15.00 30.63 -13.23
C GLY A 217 -15.66 30.11 -11.95
N SER A 218 -16.93 29.70 -11.97
CA SER A 218 -17.51 28.96 -10.83
C SER A 218 -16.94 27.53 -10.81
N ASP A 219 -16.02 27.26 -9.89
CA ASP A 219 -15.35 25.97 -9.78
C ASP A 219 -16.31 24.88 -9.27
N VAL A 220 -16.15 23.68 -9.82
CA VAL A 220 -16.85 22.46 -9.37
C VAL A 220 -15.92 21.76 -8.39
N GLU A 221 -16.26 21.79 -7.11
CA GLU A 221 -15.40 21.26 -6.06
C GLU A 221 -15.68 19.78 -5.83
N LEU A 222 -14.66 18.93 -5.99
CA LEU A 222 -14.69 17.58 -5.43
C LEU A 222 -14.38 17.69 -3.93
N TYR A 223 -15.43 17.73 -3.12
CA TYR A 223 -15.32 17.89 -1.68
C TYR A 223 -15.02 16.55 -1.01
N VAL A 224 -13.84 16.39 -0.43
CA VAL A 224 -13.41 15.19 0.29
C VAL A 224 -13.69 15.35 1.78
N CYS A 225 -14.43 14.41 2.36
CA CYS A 225 -14.79 14.41 3.77
C CYS A 225 -14.41 13.10 4.46
N SER A 226 -14.25 13.17 5.78
CA SER A 226 -14.15 11.98 6.63
C SER A 226 -15.53 11.36 6.84
N MET A 227 -15.58 10.05 7.03
CA MET A 227 -16.80 9.33 7.38
C MET A 227 -17.00 9.24 8.89
N THR A 228 -16.04 9.72 9.70
CA THR A 228 -16.10 9.64 11.16
C THR A 228 -16.51 10.97 11.75
N ASP A 229 -17.28 10.95 12.83
CA ASP A 229 -17.76 12.13 13.56
C ASP A 229 -16.83 12.55 14.71
N ILE A 230 -15.87 11.68 15.03
CA ILE A 230 -14.84 11.89 16.05
C ILE A 230 -13.46 11.81 15.41
N VAL A 231 -12.50 12.45 16.09
CA VAL A 231 -11.08 12.35 15.77
C VAL A 231 -10.57 11.03 16.35
N GLY A 232 -10.09 10.12 15.51
CA GLY A 232 -9.44 8.89 15.95
C GLY A 232 -7.94 9.09 16.02
N GLU A 233 -7.33 8.90 17.19
CA GLU A 233 -5.87 9.01 17.32
C GLU A 233 -5.28 7.69 17.80
N VAL A 234 -4.36 7.13 17.01
CA VAL A 234 -3.65 5.90 17.35
C VAL A 234 -2.19 6.04 16.98
N ALA A 235 -1.31 5.90 17.98
CA ALA A 235 0.14 5.94 17.81
C ALA A 235 0.65 7.17 17.02
N GLY A 236 0.06 8.34 17.26
CA GLY A 236 0.42 9.61 16.62
C GLY A 236 -0.09 9.78 15.18
N LYS A 237 -0.91 8.87 14.66
CA LYS A 237 -1.70 9.11 13.45
C LYS A 237 -3.12 9.45 13.82
N THR A 238 -3.69 10.39 13.07
CA THR A 238 -5.00 10.96 13.35
C THR A 238 -5.93 10.76 12.15
N MET A 239 -7.13 10.25 12.40
CA MET A 239 -8.25 10.26 11.47
C MET A 239 -9.08 11.53 11.75
N PRO A 240 -9.20 12.46 10.79
CA PRO A 240 -10.01 13.67 10.94
C PRO A 240 -11.48 13.33 11.20
N LYS A 241 -12.17 14.20 11.94
CA LYS A 241 -13.64 14.17 12.01
C LYS A 241 -14.21 14.85 10.77
N ASN A 242 -15.43 14.47 10.40
CA ASN A 242 -16.21 15.19 9.42
C ASN A 242 -16.73 16.50 10.03
N ALA A 243 -16.52 17.61 9.33
CA ALA A 243 -17.08 18.90 9.72
C ALA A 243 -18.59 18.98 9.43
N GLU A 244 -19.05 18.27 8.40
CA GLU A 244 -20.44 18.25 7.95
C GLU A 244 -21.28 17.32 8.84
N VAL A 245 -21.85 17.90 9.89
CA VAL A 245 -22.72 17.23 10.85
C VAL A 245 -24.12 17.81 10.81
N TYR A 246 -25.13 16.94 10.83
CA TYR A 246 -26.54 17.31 10.83
C TYR A 246 -27.27 16.73 12.03
N ASP A 247 -28.02 17.59 12.72
CA ASP A 247 -28.97 17.23 13.76
C ASP A 247 -30.37 17.12 13.13
N CYS A 248 -30.88 15.90 13.01
CA CYS A 248 -32.17 15.64 12.39
C CYS A 248 -33.30 16.00 13.36
N ASN A 249 -33.81 17.23 13.28
CA ASN A 249 -34.97 17.66 14.03
C ASN A 249 -36.27 17.19 13.35
N LEU A 250 -36.97 16.25 14.00
CA LEU A 250 -38.22 15.67 13.48
C LEU A 250 -39.44 16.57 13.66
N GLU A 251 -39.36 17.60 14.50
CA GLU A 251 -40.53 18.43 14.86
C GLU A 251 -40.52 19.83 14.23
N GLU A 252 -39.36 20.38 13.88
CA GLU A 252 -39.26 21.67 13.20
C GLU A 252 -39.45 21.56 11.67
N GLY A 253 -39.40 20.35 11.11
CA GLY A 253 -39.70 20.09 9.70
C GLY A 253 -41.18 19.81 9.49
N ILE A 254 -41.88 20.66 8.74
CA ILE A 254 -43.31 20.46 8.39
C ILE A 254 -43.51 19.28 7.41
N ASP A 255 -42.43 18.62 6.99
CA ASP A 255 -42.40 17.71 5.84
C ASP A 255 -41.66 16.39 6.09
N ILE A 256 -41.75 15.78 7.28
CA ILE A 256 -41.18 14.43 7.52
C ILE A 256 -42.29 13.38 7.42
N GLY A 257 -42.14 12.44 6.48
CA GLY A 257 -43.08 11.35 6.24
C GLY A 257 -42.89 10.20 7.21
N GLU A 258 -41.67 9.67 7.30
CA GLU A 258 -41.31 8.54 8.15
C GLU A 258 -39.85 8.66 8.62
N ALA A 259 -39.56 8.24 9.84
CA ALA A 259 -38.21 8.11 10.36
C ALA A 259 -38.06 6.78 11.10
N ILE A 260 -37.22 5.88 10.58
CA ILE A 260 -36.96 4.57 11.15
C ILE A 260 -35.55 4.57 11.72
N LEU A 261 -35.42 4.21 12.99
CA LEU A 261 -34.13 4.04 13.66
C LEU A 261 -33.91 2.56 13.97
N GLU A 262 -32.76 2.03 13.53
CA GLU A 262 -32.32 0.67 13.78
C GLU A 262 -31.06 0.70 14.65
N GLU A 263 -31.13 0.08 15.82
CA GLU A 263 -30.02 -0.04 16.77
C GLU A 263 -29.22 -1.32 16.49
N ASP A 264 -27.90 -1.19 16.35
CA ASP A 264 -26.99 -2.33 16.31
C ASP A 264 -25.85 -2.13 17.32
N GLY A 265 -26.06 -2.62 18.54
CA GLY A 265 -25.09 -2.54 19.62
C GLY A 265 -23.88 -3.47 19.47
N ILE A 266 -23.85 -4.35 18.46
CA ILE A 266 -22.77 -5.34 18.28
C ILE A 266 -21.51 -4.68 17.67
N ASN A 267 -21.67 -3.51 17.04
CA ASN A 267 -20.60 -2.89 16.25
C ASN A 267 -19.59 -2.10 17.07
N ARG A 268 -19.87 -1.77 18.34
CA ARG A 268 -18.89 -1.12 19.20
C ARG A 268 -17.81 -2.10 19.64
N GLN A 269 -16.55 -1.69 19.54
CA GLN A 269 -15.39 -2.49 19.92
C GLN A 269 -14.58 -1.74 20.98
N ASP A 270 -14.16 -2.45 22.03
CA ASP A 270 -13.34 -1.88 23.11
C ASP A 270 -11.85 -2.01 22.80
N ARG A 271 -11.50 -2.94 21.91
CA ARG A 271 -10.13 -3.23 21.51
C ARG A 271 -10.06 -3.45 20.02
N ILE A 272 -9.09 -2.81 19.36
CA ILE A 272 -8.85 -2.98 17.94
C ILE A 272 -7.39 -3.31 17.74
N VAL A 273 -7.12 -4.42 17.05
CA VAL A 273 -5.77 -4.86 16.73
C VAL A 273 -5.63 -4.99 15.22
N VAL A 274 -4.74 -4.20 14.64
CA VAL A 274 -4.45 -4.19 13.21
C VAL A 274 -3.11 -4.86 12.97
N TYR A 275 -3.08 -5.91 12.16
CA TYR A 275 -1.88 -6.67 11.81
C TYR A 275 -1.50 -6.49 10.35
N GLY A 276 -0.20 -6.32 10.06
CA GLY A 276 0.34 -6.50 8.72
C GLY A 276 0.83 -7.94 8.48
N ARG A 277 1.52 -8.16 7.36
CA ARG A 277 2.19 -9.44 7.07
C ARG A 277 3.40 -9.69 7.96
N PRO A 278 3.80 -10.96 8.15
CA PRO A 278 5.01 -11.27 8.89
C PRO A 278 6.24 -10.59 8.29
N VAL A 279 7.11 -10.08 9.17
CA VAL A 279 8.31 -9.30 8.84
C VAL A 279 9.19 -10.11 7.92
N LEU A 280 9.66 -9.52 6.82
CA LEU A 280 10.63 -10.16 5.94
C LEU A 280 12.03 -9.73 6.39
N THR A 281 12.84 -10.65 6.88
CA THR A 281 14.22 -10.36 7.30
C THR A 281 15.20 -10.98 6.32
N CYS A 282 16.13 -10.16 5.82
CA CYS A 282 17.28 -10.56 5.03
C CYS A 282 18.53 -10.62 5.89
N PHE A 283 19.29 -11.70 5.81
CA PHE A 283 20.50 -11.90 6.57
C PHE A 283 21.44 -12.88 5.86
N SER A 284 22.71 -12.88 6.28
CA SER A 284 23.68 -13.87 5.81
C SER A 284 23.78 -15.05 6.76
N ALA A 285 24.03 -16.23 6.20
CA ALA A 285 24.30 -17.46 6.91
C ALA A 285 25.57 -18.14 6.38
N ALA A 286 26.29 -18.90 7.23
CA ALA A 286 27.53 -19.57 6.87
C ALA A 286 27.65 -20.97 7.51
N CYS A 287 28.38 -21.87 6.86
CA CYS A 287 28.63 -23.24 7.36
C CYS A 287 29.72 -23.32 8.44
N PHE A 288 30.33 -22.19 8.78
CA PHE A 288 31.43 -22.08 9.71
C PHE A 288 31.15 -20.98 10.72
N ASP A 289 31.78 -21.14 11.88
CA ASP A 289 31.62 -20.18 12.94
C ASP A 289 32.48 -18.94 12.68
N LEU A 290 31.80 -17.86 12.29
CA LEU A 290 32.36 -16.51 12.18
C LEU A 290 31.97 -15.63 13.38
N SER A 291 31.46 -16.21 14.48
CA SER A 291 30.87 -15.48 15.62
C SER A 291 31.77 -14.42 16.22
N GLU A 292 33.10 -14.61 16.14
CA GLU A 292 34.06 -13.64 16.68
C GLU A 292 34.14 -12.36 15.83
N THR A 293 33.73 -12.41 14.56
CA THR A 293 33.93 -11.33 13.61
C THR A 293 32.67 -10.82 12.94
N LEU A 294 31.60 -11.63 12.80
CA LEU A 294 30.42 -11.31 11.99
C LEU A 294 29.11 -11.81 12.62
N GLN A 295 28.04 -11.02 12.44
CA GLN A 295 26.66 -11.35 12.85
C GLN A 295 25.97 -12.21 11.78
N ILE A 296 26.35 -13.49 11.72
CA ILE A 296 25.90 -14.41 10.68
C ILE A 296 25.15 -15.58 11.33
N ALA A 297 24.11 -16.06 10.65
CA ALA A 297 23.39 -17.26 11.04
C ALA A 297 24.23 -18.51 10.70
N LEU A 298 24.09 -19.59 11.45
CA LEU A 298 24.72 -20.86 11.08
C LEU A 298 23.81 -21.63 10.12
N ILE A 299 24.41 -22.21 9.09
CA ILE A 299 23.79 -23.27 8.29
C ILE A 299 24.52 -24.58 8.56
N GLU A 300 23.77 -25.67 8.56
CA GLU A 300 24.27 -27.03 8.74
C GLU A 300 23.95 -27.87 7.51
N ARG A 301 24.64 -29.02 7.39
CA ARG A 301 24.35 -29.99 6.34
C ARG A 301 22.92 -30.52 6.49
N GLY A 302 22.12 -30.39 5.44
CA GLY A 302 20.76 -30.92 5.37
C GLY A 302 20.69 -32.40 4.99
N TRP A 303 21.78 -33.15 5.15
CA TRP A 303 21.87 -34.57 4.82
C TRP A 303 22.50 -35.39 5.97
N PRO A 304 22.12 -36.67 6.13
CA PRO A 304 22.72 -37.55 7.13
C PRO A 304 24.19 -37.89 6.84
N ALA A 305 25.03 -37.97 7.88
CA ALA A 305 26.43 -38.38 7.76
C ALA A 305 26.62 -39.79 7.16
N ALA A 306 25.64 -40.68 7.35
CA ALA A 306 25.64 -42.02 6.75
C ALA A 306 25.47 -41.98 5.22
N ASP A 307 24.64 -41.07 4.71
CA ASP A 307 24.46 -40.89 3.27
C ASP A 307 25.70 -40.25 2.65
N GLU A 308 26.34 -39.31 3.34
CA GLU A 308 27.63 -38.74 2.93
C GLU A 308 28.73 -39.81 2.84
N THR A 309 28.83 -40.67 3.86
CA THR A 309 29.79 -41.78 3.88
C THR A 309 29.55 -42.74 2.72
N THR A 310 28.29 -43.06 2.44
CA THR A 310 27.94 -43.96 1.33
C THR A 310 28.23 -43.30 -0.02
N TYR A 311 27.91 -42.01 -0.16
CA TYR A 311 28.16 -41.20 -1.35
C TYR A 311 29.64 -41.20 -1.78
N LYS A 312 30.57 -41.15 -0.80
CA LYS A 312 32.02 -41.22 -1.04
C LYS A 312 32.48 -42.56 -1.64
N THR A 313 31.73 -43.64 -1.41
CA THR A 313 32.15 -45.01 -1.78
C THR A 313 31.53 -45.55 -3.08
N VAL A 314 30.53 -44.87 -3.64
CA VAL A 314 29.79 -45.32 -4.84
C VAL A 314 30.26 -44.58 -6.10
N ASP A 315 30.07 -45.18 -7.28
CA ASP A 315 30.40 -44.57 -8.57
C ASP A 315 29.52 -43.35 -8.92
N ASP A 316 29.91 -42.57 -9.93
CA ASP A 316 29.19 -41.36 -10.37
C ASP A 316 27.76 -41.64 -10.88
N THR A 317 27.49 -42.84 -11.38
CA THR A 317 26.14 -43.23 -11.83
C THR A 317 25.22 -43.42 -10.63
N ALA A 318 25.74 -44.04 -9.56
CA ALA A 318 25.04 -44.22 -8.31
C ALA A 318 24.85 -42.90 -7.56
N ARG A 319 25.81 -41.96 -7.62
CA ARG A 319 25.70 -40.61 -7.03
C ARG A 319 24.53 -39.80 -7.60
N ARG A 320 24.11 -40.06 -8.84
CA ARG A 320 22.95 -39.40 -9.48
C ARG A 320 21.59 -39.91 -9.00
N ARG A 321 21.53 -40.92 -8.14
CA ARG A 321 20.27 -41.47 -7.64
C ARG A 321 19.56 -40.47 -6.70
N PRO A 322 18.22 -40.47 -6.64
CA PRO A 322 17.46 -39.55 -5.79
C PRO A 322 17.85 -39.58 -4.29
N ARG A 323 18.33 -40.73 -3.78
CA ARG A 323 18.81 -40.83 -2.39
C ARG A 323 19.95 -39.84 -2.07
N TYR A 324 20.76 -39.47 -3.05
CA TYR A 324 21.91 -38.60 -2.87
C TYR A 324 21.68 -37.20 -3.47
N SER A 325 20.45 -36.86 -3.86
CA SER A 325 20.18 -35.55 -4.44
C SER A 325 20.63 -34.42 -3.52
N ASP A 326 20.55 -34.63 -2.21
CA ASP A 326 20.73 -33.59 -1.19
C ASP A 326 22.16 -33.50 -0.68
N VAL A 327 22.98 -34.57 -0.83
CA VAL A 327 24.37 -34.61 -0.34
C VAL A 327 25.21 -33.56 -1.06
N TYR A 328 25.87 -32.69 -0.30
CA TYR A 328 26.64 -31.51 -0.76
C TYR A 328 25.83 -30.46 -1.51
N ARG A 329 24.50 -30.51 -1.38
CA ARG A 329 23.59 -29.59 -2.09
C ARG A 329 22.65 -28.86 -1.15
N ARG A 330 22.09 -29.54 -0.15
CA ARG A 330 21.07 -28.98 0.75
C ARG A 330 21.69 -28.53 2.07
N PHE A 331 21.50 -27.27 2.42
CA PHE A 331 21.95 -26.69 3.67
C PHE A 331 20.74 -26.16 4.43
N ASP A 332 20.55 -26.64 5.66
CA ASP A 332 19.45 -26.21 6.52
C ASP A 332 19.97 -25.11 7.47
N LEU A 333 19.14 -24.12 7.82
CA LEU A 333 19.50 -23.18 8.89
C LEU A 333 19.61 -23.96 10.20
N ALA A 334 20.74 -23.80 10.89
CA ALA A 334 21.04 -24.58 12.07
C ALA A 334 19.97 -24.34 13.15
N ALA A 335 19.47 -25.43 13.71
CA ALA A 335 18.62 -25.34 14.88
C ALA A 335 19.44 -24.70 16.02
N GLY A 336 18.89 -23.66 16.67
CA GLY A 336 19.61 -22.92 17.70
C GLY A 336 20.01 -23.82 18.89
N LEU A 337 20.86 -23.32 19.78
CA LEU A 337 21.35 -24.06 20.97
C LEU A 337 20.23 -24.59 21.89
N SER A 338 19.00 -24.10 21.72
CA SER A 338 17.86 -24.30 22.61
C SER A 338 16.78 -25.28 22.11
N GLY A 339 16.90 -25.85 20.90
CA GLY A 339 15.90 -26.81 20.40
C GLY A 339 16.01 -27.10 18.91
N PRO A 340 15.06 -27.86 18.32
CA PRO A 340 15.08 -28.27 16.91
C PRO A 340 14.66 -27.16 15.93
N VAL A 341 14.60 -25.90 16.38
CA VAL A 341 14.06 -24.77 15.62
C VAL A 341 15.11 -23.66 15.58
N PHE A 342 15.21 -22.99 14.45
CA PHE A 342 16.00 -21.77 14.30
C PHE A 342 15.53 -20.72 15.30
N ASP A 343 16.44 -20.17 16.11
CA ASP A 343 16.12 -19.27 17.22
C ASP A 343 16.02 -17.79 16.80
N TRP A 344 16.21 -17.49 15.51
CA TRP A 344 16.20 -16.13 14.95
C TRP A 344 17.22 -15.18 15.58
N LEU A 345 18.31 -15.74 16.12
CA LEU A 345 19.42 -14.97 16.65
C LEU A 345 20.67 -15.17 15.78
N PRO A 346 21.49 -14.12 15.61
CA PRO A 346 22.83 -14.32 15.04
C PRO A 346 23.67 -15.14 16.03
N ASN A 347 24.64 -15.90 15.51
CA ASN A 347 25.54 -16.67 16.34
C ASN A 347 26.57 -15.76 17.03
N MET A 348 26.15 -15.01 18.05
CA MET A 348 27.02 -14.18 18.89
C MET A 348 26.54 -14.16 20.34
N ALA A 349 27.48 -13.98 21.27
CA ALA A 349 27.17 -13.90 22.70
C ALA A 349 26.27 -12.71 23.08
N THR A 350 26.38 -11.59 22.35
CA THR A 350 25.56 -10.38 22.52
C THR A 350 25.17 -9.83 21.14
N PRO A 351 24.06 -10.30 20.57
CA PRO A 351 23.56 -9.79 19.30
C PRO A 351 23.26 -8.28 19.36
N ASP A 352 23.76 -7.49 18.41
CA ASP A 352 23.26 -6.11 18.26
C ASP A 352 21.90 -6.09 17.55
N CYS A 353 21.47 -7.18 16.93
CA CYS A 353 20.18 -7.31 16.25
C CYS A 353 19.62 -8.74 16.36
N THR A 354 18.33 -8.89 16.13
CA THR A 354 17.68 -10.21 15.94
C THR A 354 17.09 -10.31 14.55
N TYR A 355 17.01 -11.54 14.02
CA TYR A 355 16.36 -11.80 12.74
C TYR A 355 14.82 -11.82 12.86
N ASN A 356 14.27 -11.81 14.07
CA ASN A 356 12.84 -11.73 14.38
C ASN A 356 12.60 -10.65 15.44
N PRO A 357 12.58 -9.36 15.08
CA PRO A 357 12.49 -8.28 16.04
C PRO A 357 11.12 -8.19 16.70
N GLU A 358 11.11 -7.71 17.94
CA GLU A 358 9.89 -7.37 18.64
C GLU A 358 9.23 -6.14 18.00
N ILE A 359 7.91 -6.23 17.82
CA ILE A 359 7.09 -5.11 17.39
C ILE A 359 6.10 -4.75 18.50
N GLN A 360 6.22 -3.50 18.95
CA GLN A 360 5.37 -2.93 19.99
C GLN A 360 3.93 -2.72 19.48
N SER A 361 3.00 -2.51 20.40
CA SER A 361 1.59 -2.24 20.11
C SER A 361 1.34 -0.93 19.35
N ASN A 362 2.32 -0.03 19.24
CA ASN A 362 2.23 1.21 18.45
C ASN A 362 2.88 1.06 17.05
N GLY A 363 3.26 -0.15 16.67
CA GLY A 363 3.98 -0.45 15.43
C GLY A 363 5.46 -0.11 15.45
N ALA A 364 6.04 0.34 16.57
CA ALA A 364 7.47 0.58 16.66
C ALA A 364 8.25 -0.74 16.62
N ILE A 365 9.27 -0.79 15.77
CA ILE A 365 10.15 -1.95 15.58
C ILE A 365 11.33 -1.82 16.53
N LEU A 366 11.57 -2.84 17.35
CA LEU A 366 12.72 -2.93 18.25
C LEU A 366 13.74 -3.94 17.68
N PRO A 367 14.66 -3.52 16.78
CA PRO A 367 15.54 -4.45 16.05
C PRO A 367 16.47 -5.28 16.95
N ASN A 368 16.73 -4.81 18.17
CA ASN A 368 17.68 -5.41 19.09
C ASN A 368 16.98 -6.29 20.15
N THR A 369 15.64 -6.34 20.14
CA THR A 369 14.86 -7.12 21.10
C THR A 369 14.22 -8.31 20.38
N PRO A 370 14.52 -9.56 20.74
CA PRO A 370 13.92 -10.73 20.11
C PRO A 370 12.42 -10.78 20.37
N GLY A 371 11.65 -10.80 19.29
CA GLY A 371 10.22 -11.00 19.35
C GLY A 371 9.86 -12.45 19.66
N ARG A 372 8.59 -12.67 20.00
CA ARG A 372 8.07 -14.03 20.19
C ARG A 372 8.08 -14.75 18.85
N HIS A 373 8.74 -15.90 18.79
CA HIS A 373 8.72 -16.79 17.65
C HIS A 373 7.89 -18.04 17.97
N PHE A 374 7.26 -18.58 16.95
CA PHE A 374 6.51 -19.83 17.00
C PHE A 374 7.14 -20.76 15.97
N SER A 375 7.24 -22.06 16.23
CA SER A 375 7.91 -23.00 15.33
C SER A 375 7.13 -23.29 14.04
N ALA A 376 6.40 -22.31 13.49
CA ALA A 376 5.63 -22.47 12.28
C ALA A 376 6.55 -22.51 11.06
N PHE A 377 6.11 -23.24 10.04
CA PHE A 377 6.85 -23.44 8.79
C PHE A 377 7.02 -22.12 8.04
N ASN A 378 8.16 -21.47 8.25
CA ASN A 378 8.60 -20.34 7.44
C ASN A 378 9.57 -20.87 6.38
N GLY A 379 9.20 -20.78 5.09
CA GLY A 379 10.12 -21.03 3.99
C GLY A 379 11.05 -19.85 3.74
N LEU A 380 12.12 -20.10 3.01
CA LEU A 380 12.97 -19.02 2.49
C LEU A 380 12.28 -18.32 1.32
N SER A 381 12.37 -16.99 1.30
CA SER A 381 11.91 -16.16 0.19
C SER A 381 12.75 -16.43 -1.06
N ARG A 382 12.09 -16.39 -2.22
CA ARG A 382 12.75 -16.48 -3.53
C ARG A 382 13.52 -15.22 -3.93
N LEU A 383 13.27 -14.13 -3.23
CA LEU A 383 13.75 -12.80 -3.59
C LEU A 383 14.35 -12.15 -2.35
N LEU A 384 15.49 -11.46 -2.54
CA LEU A 384 16.14 -10.70 -1.51
C LEU A 384 15.67 -9.24 -1.54
N PRO A 385 15.37 -8.61 -0.38
CA PRO A 385 15.01 -7.21 -0.29
C PRO A 385 16.22 -6.26 -0.41
N ILE A 386 17.30 -6.69 -1.06
CA ILE A 386 18.48 -5.87 -1.34
C ILE A 386 18.66 -5.75 -2.85
N THR A 387 19.03 -4.55 -3.31
CA THR A 387 19.46 -4.32 -4.68
C THR A 387 20.98 -4.45 -4.71
N CYS A 388 21.52 -5.27 -5.61
CA CYS A 388 22.92 -5.11 -5.98
C CYS A 388 23.01 -3.82 -6.80
N GLU A 389 23.76 -2.85 -6.29
CA GLU A 389 24.21 -1.71 -7.07
C GLU A 389 25.15 -2.26 -8.15
N ALA A 390 24.59 -2.74 -9.25
CA ALA A 390 25.36 -2.87 -10.47
C ALA A 390 25.65 -1.43 -10.91
N ASP A 391 26.81 -0.97 -10.49
CA ASP A 391 27.41 0.35 -10.72
C ASP A 391 27.79 0.54 -12.20
N ILE A 392 26.89 0.15 -13.12
CA ILE A 392 27.05 0.39 -14.56
C ILE A 392 26.39 1.74 -14.84
N ALA A 393 27.14 2.80 -14.57
CA ALA A 393 26.81 4.16 -14.96
C ALA A 393 26.52 4.22 -16.47
N GLY A 394 25.25 4.13 -16.87
CA GLY A 394 24.84 4.38 -18.26
C GLY A 394 23.71 3.53 -18.81
N GLU A 395 23.35 2.40 -18.19
CA GLU A 395 22.19 1.62 -18.61
C GLU A 395 21.08 1.79 -17.58
N ALA A 396 19.88 2.16 -18.04
CA ALA A 396 18.66 2.20 -17.23
C ALA A 396 18.21 0.77 -16.92
N ASP A 397 19.13 -0.02 -16.38
CA ASP A 397 19.01 -1.45 -16.19
C ASP A 397 17.94 -1.71 -15.14
N ASP A 398 17.04 -2.62 -15.50
CA ASP A 398 15.95 -3.08 -14.64
C ASP A 398 16.54 -3.42 -13.26
N GLU A 399 16.02 -2.80 -12.19
CA GLU A 399 16.25 -3.19 -10.81
C GLU A 399 15.83 -4.67 -10.62
N ARG A 400 16.72 -5.60 -10.97
CA ARG A 400 16.52 -7.02 -10.74
C ARG A 400 16.89 -7.25 -9.28
N GLN A 401 15.89 -7.45 -8.43
CA GLN A 401 16.17 -8.10 -7.15
C GLN A 401 16.82 -9.44 -7.44
N GLU A 402 17.88 -9.71 -6.70
CA GLU A 402 18.57 -10.97 -6.81
C GLU A 402 17.76 -12.05 -6.07
N GLY A 403 17.80 -13.27 -6.61
CA GLY A 403 17.49 -14.44 -5.80
C GLY A 403 18.52 -14.56 -4.67
N PRO A 404 18.40 -15.58 -3.81
CA PRO A 404 19.45 -15.84 -2.83
C PRO A 404 20.82 -15.93 -3.50
N ILE A 405 21.80 -15.28 -2.88
CA ILE A 405 23.18 -15.25 -3.35
C ILE A 405 24.03 -16.15 -2.48
N ALA A 406 25.01 -16.80 -3.09
CA ALA A 406 25.95 -17.66 -2.40
C ALA A 406 27.36 -17.36 -2.89
N PHE A 407 28.30 -17.35 -1.94
CA PHE A 407 29.71 -17.11 -2.15
C PHE A 407 30.50 -18.27 -1.55
N VAL A 408 31.51 -18.72 -2.27
CA VAL A 408 32.39 -19.81 -1.85
C VAL A 408 33.84 -19.34 -1.92
N GLU A 409 34.66 -19.75 -0.96
CA GLU A 409 36.09 -19.46 -0.98
C GLU A 409 36.80 -20.35 -2.01
N VAL A 410 37.70 -19.76 -2.79
CA VAL A 410 38.49 -20.48 -3.79
C VAL A 410 39.75 -21.05 -3.14
N LEU A 411 39.95 -22.37 -3.24
CA LEU A 411 41.12 -23.08 -2.69
C LEU A 411 42.24 -23.30 -3.72
N VAL A 412 42.39 -22.43 -4.70
CA VAL A 412 43.44 -22.58 -5.74
C VAL A 412 44.80 -22.20 -5.17
N ASP A 413 45.81 -23.04 -5.40
CA ASP A 413 47.21 -22.76 -5.05
C ASP A 413 47.65 -21.38 -5.59
N GLY A 414 47.85 -20.43 -4.69
CA GLY A 414 48.26 -19.06 -5.01
C GLY A 414 47.16 -18.00 -4.91
N ALA A 415 45.89 -18.38 -4.78
CA ALA A 415 44.85 -17.47 -4.31
C ALA A 415 45.06 -17.24 -2.80
N GLY A 416 45.13 -15.99 -2.35
CA GLY A 416 45.21 -15.70 -0.92
C GLY A 416 43.98 -16.26 -0.19
N THR A 417 44.14 -16.74 1.04
CA THR A 417 43.01 -17.03 1.93
C THR A 417 42.11 -15.79 2.04
N GLY A 418 40.79 -15.97 1.92
CA GLY A 418 39.78 -14.92 2.01
C GLY A 418 39.26 -14.38 0.67
N VAL A 419 39.60 -15.03 -0.46
CA VAL A 419 39.04 -14.68 -1.78
C VAL A 419 37.80 -15.50 -2.06
N TYR A 420 36.65 -14.82 -2.16
CA TYR A 420 35.36 -15.43 -2.47
C TYR A 420 35.00 -15.26 -3.95
N VAL A 421 34.24 -16.21 -4.47
CA VAL A 421 33.61 -16.13 -5.81
C VAL A 421 32.12 -16.38 -5.72
N PRO A 422 31.30 -15.74 -6.58
CA PRO A 422 29.87 -15.96 -6.59
C PRO A 422 29.57 -17.32 -7.25
N VAL A 423 28.68 -18.10 -6.64
CA VAL A 423 28.29 -19.44 -7.12
C VAL A 423 27.70 -19.38 -8.53
N VAL A 424 26.88 -18.38 -8.83
CA VAL A 424 26.12 -18.27 -10.10
C VAL A 424 26.99 -17.78 -11.27
N SER A 425 28.04 -17.00 -10.98
CA SER A 425 28.91 -16.40 -11.99
C SER A 425 30.39 -16.49 -11.61
N PRO A 426 30.92 -17.71 -11.41
CA PRO A 426 32.32 -17.88 -11.01
C PRO A 426 33.27 -17.50 -12.17
N PRO A 427 34.60 -17.42 -11.93
CA PRO A 427 35.60 -17.16 -12.97
C PRO A 427 35.53 -18.14 -14.14
N GLU A 428 36.04 -17.77 -15.33
CA GLU A 428 35.89 -18.52 -16.61
C GLU A 428 36.28 -20.02 -16.52
N ASP A 429 37.18 -20.38 -15.62
CA ASP A 429 37.68 -21.76 -15.46
C ASP A 429 36.88 -22.59 -14.43
N SER A 430 35.85 -22.02 -13.80
CA SER A 430 35.04 -22.66 -12.77
C SER A 430 33.61 -22.89 -13.25
N PRO A 431 33.00 -24.06 -12.98
CA PRO A 431 31.63 -24.32 -13.38
C PRO A 431 30.67 -23.48 -12.55
N ALA A 432 29.67 -22.87 -13.20
CA ALA A 432 28.60 -22.15 -12.53
C ALA A 432 27.68 -23.11 -11.75
N GLY A 433 27.32 -22.72 -10.54
CA GLY A 433 26.30 -23.37 -9.74
C GLY A 433 24.94 -22.67 -9.84
N PHE A 434 23.94 -23.28 -9.22
CA PHE A 434 22.60 -22.70 -9.09
C PHE A 434 22.20 -22.62 -7.64
N VAL A 435 21.69 -21.47 -7.21
CA VAL A 435 21.22 -21.24 -5.84
C VAL A 435 19.70 -21.21 -5.84
N GLN A 436 19.07 -22.03 -4.99
CA GLN A 436 17.62 -22.13 -4.89
C GLN A 436 17.17 -22.19 -3.43
N PRO A 437 16.32 -21.26 -2.97
CA PRO A 437 15.70 -21.36 -1.66
C PRO A 437 14.59 -22.42 -1.69
N ASN A 438 14.43 -23.13 -0.58
CA ASN A 438 13.29 -24.02 -0.38
C ASN A 438 12.09 -23.23 0.17
N PRO A 439 10.93 -23.23 -0.50
CA PRO A 439 9.74 -22.52 -0.02
C PRO A 439 9.05 -23.21 1.16
N ASP A 440 9.35 -24.49 1.43
CA ASP A 440 8.65 -25.28 2.45
C ASP A 440 9.46 -25.43 3.75
N HIS A 441 10.76 -25.14 3.69
CA HIS A 441 11.70 -25.31 4.79
C HIS A 441 12.70 -24.15 4.84
N LEU A 442 13.26 -23.89 6.03
CA LEU A 442 14.39 -22.99 6.24
C LEU A 442 15.70 -23.61 5.71
N SER A 443 15.74 -23.88 4.41
CA SER A 443 16.86 -24.56 3.75
C SER A 443 17.15 -23.96 2.38
N ILE A 444 18.42 -23.95 2.01
CA ILE A 444 18.91 -23.51 0.71
C ILE A 444 19.57 -24.67 -0.03
N GLU A 445 19.28 -24.77 -1.33
CA GLU A 445 19.92 -25.72 -2.22
C GLU A 445 20.95 -25.01 -3.10
N ILE A 446 22.15 -25.57 -3.17
CA ILE A 446 23.23 -25.09 -4.03
C ILE A 446 23.66 -26.23 -4.93
N ARG A 447 23.34 -26.11 -6.21
CA ARG A 447 23.46 -27.19 -7.18
C ARG A 447 24.71 -26.99 -8.02
N TYR A 448 25.60 -27.96 -7.95
CA TYR A 448 26.68 -28.17 -8.90
C TYR A 448 26.53 -29.53 -9.56
N SER A 449 27.12 -29.69 -10.73
CA SER A 449 27.17 -30.97 -11.44
C SER A 449 28.63 -31.34 -11.69
N PRO A 450 29.21 -32.31 -10.96
CA PRO A 450 28.61 -33.12 -9.90
C PRO A 450 28.46 -32.39 -8.55
N ASN A 451 27.59 -32.88 -7.65
CA ASN A 451 27.32 -32.25 -6.35
C ASN A 451 28.58 -32.08 -5.47
N HIS A 452 29.53 -33.02 -5.57
CA HIS A 452 30.73 -33.02 -4.73
C HIS A 452 31.75 -31.92 -5.09
N LEU A 453 31.47 -31.08 -6.08
CA LEU A 453 32.34 -29.95 -6.40
C LEU A 453 32.50 -28.97 -5.21
N LEU A 454 31.47 -28.90 -4.35
CA LEU A 454 31.45 -28.12 -3.11
C LEU A 454 32.13 -28.81 -1.92
N ALA A 455 32.61 -30.02 -2.08
CA ALA A 455 33.09 -30.85 -0.97
C ALA A 455 34.62 -30.88 -0.86
N ALA A 456 35.30 -29.76 -1.12
CA ALA A 456 36.74 -29.69 -0.89
C ALA A 456 37.02 -30.02 0.59
N ASN A 457 38.05 -30.82 0.87
CA ASN A 457 38.37 -31.41 2.17
C ASN A 457 37.41 -32.51 2.69
N HIS A 458 36.20 -32.65 2.12
CA HIS A 458 35.23 -33.67 2.51
C HIS A 458 35.17 -34.85 1.55
N PHE A 459 35.59 -34.66 0.30
CA PHE A 459 35.56 -35.67 -0.74
C PHE A 459 36.95 -35.83 -1.36
N ASP A 460 37.60 -36.97 -1.12
CA ASP A 460 38.87 -37.30 -1.78
C ASP A 460 38.59 -38.28 -2.95
N PRO A 461 38.83 -37.86 -4.20
CA PRO A 461 38.70 -38.74 -5.36
C PRO A 461 39.56 -40.01 -5.24
N SER A 462 40.71 -39.94 -4.56
CA SER A 462 41.67 -41.03 -4.41
C SER A 462 41.30 -42.05 -3.34
N GLU A 463 40.51 -41.67 -2.34
CA GLU A 463 39.99 -42.57 -1.29
C GLU A 463 38.65 -43.23 -1.67
N SER A 464 37.98 -42.71 -2.71
CA SER A 464 36.73 -43.30 -3.20
C SER A 464 36.99 -44.65 -3.88
N GLY A 465 36.64 -45.73 -3.18
CA GLY A 465 36.92 -47.10 -3.63
C GLY A 465 36.42 -47.42 -5.04
N THR A 466 37.20 -48.29 -5.72
CA THR A 466 37.00 -48.94 -7.03
C THR A 466 36.75 -48.08 -8.27
N GLU A 467 36.15 -46.89 -8.20
CA GLU A 467 36.02 -45.95 -9.33
C GLU A 467 36.12 -44.50 -8.83
N ALA A 468 37.34 -43.94 -8.87
CA ALA A 468 37.61 -42.55 -8.51
C ALA A 468 36.74 -41.62 -9.37
N SER A 469 36.11 -40.62 -8.74
CA SER A 469 35.50 -39.52 -9.50
C SER A 469 36.55 -38.88 -10.39
N GLU A 470 36.21 -38.60 -11.65
CA GLU A 470 37.10 -37.82 -12.53
C GLU A 470 37.13 -36.33 -12.15
N THR A 471 36.18 -35.89 -11.32
CA THR A 471 36.04 -34.48 -10.92
C THR A 471 36.61 -34.26 -9.52
N THR A 472 37.64 -33.43 -9.43
CA THR A 472 38.19 -32.97 -8.15
C THR A 472 37.30 -31.85 -7.57
N PRO A 473 36.97 -31.87 -6.27
CA PRO A 473 36.29 -30.74 -5.64
C PRO A 473 37.13 -29.47 -5.69
N ILE A 474 36.49 -28.33 -5.95
CA ILE A 474 37.16 -27.02 -6.10
C ILE A 474 36.81 -26.09 -4.94
N PHE A 475 35.57 -26.17 -4.47
CA PHE A 475 35.01 -25.27 -3.47
C PHE A 475 34.83 -26.00 -2.15
N ASP A 476 35.00 -25.27 -1.06
CA ASP A 476 34.77 -25.78 0.29
C ASP A 476 33.45 -25.22 0.82
N TYR A 477 32.44 -26.08 0.97
CA TYR A 477 31.16 -25.67 1.53
C TYR A 477 31.29 -25.20 2.98
N GLU A 478 32.30 -25.66 3.74
CA GLU A 478 32.48 -25.21 5.13
C GLU A 478 32.78 -23.71 5.17
N LYS A 479 33.35 -23.14 4.11
CA LYS A 479 33.66 -21.71 4.00
C LYS A 479 32.67 -20.93 3.15
N MET A 480 31.50 -21.50 2.93
CA MET A 480 30.45 -20.89 2.14
C MET A 480 29.66 -19.87 2.97
N ILE A 481 29.31 -18.77 2.32
CA ILE A 481 28.41 -17.74 2.87
C ILE A 481 27.24 -17.60 1.91
N VAL A 482 26.03 -17.60 2.44
CA VAL A 482 24.80 -17.37 1.69
C VAL A 482 24.09 -16.14 2.25
N THR A 483 23.43 -15.37 1.40
CA THR A 483 22.49 -14.33 1.82
C THR A 483 21.10 -14.73 1.39
N ILE A 484 20.21 -14.76 2.38
CA ILE A 484 18.85 -15.30 2.28
C ILE A 484 17.87 -14.33 2.91
N ALA A 485 16.59 -14.46 2.56
CA ALA A 485 15.52 -13.76 3.22
C ALA A 485 14.46 -14.75 3.70
N ALA A 486 13.94 -14.55 4.91
CA ALA A 486 12.91 -15.39 5.50
C ALA A 486 11.84 -14.52 6.15
N ARG A 487 10.59 -14.98 6.15
CA ARG A 487 9.54 -14.33 6.91
C ARG A 487 9.66 -14.78 8.37
N ALA A 488 9.86 -13.81 9.25
CA ALA A 488 9.88 -14.02 10.68
C ALA A 488 8.45 -14.22 11.22
N ASP A 489 8.31 -14.67 12.46
CA ASP A 489 6.99 -14.92 13.05
C ASP A 489 6.31 -13.64 13.54
N THR A 490 7.11 -12.61 13.84
CA THR A 490 6.55 -11.34 14.28
C THR A 490 5.86 -10.64 13.12
N ARG A 491 4.71 -10.05 13.43
CA ARG A 491 3.93 -9.24 12.51
C ARG A 491 3.94 -7.80 13.01
N PRO A 492 4.06 -6.80 12.12
CA PRO A 492 3.82 -5.43 12.50
C PRO A 492 2.37 -5.32 12.97
N ARG A 493 2.19 -4.68 14.13
CA ARG A 493 0.88 -4.57 14.77
C ARG A 493 0.68 -3.19 15.34
N VAL A 494 -0.54 -2.71 15.26
CA VAL A 494 -0.98 -1.50 15.95
C VAL A 494 -2.25 -1.85 16.73
N GLU A 495 -2.28 -1.45 18.00
CA GLU A 495 -3.35 -1.76 18.92
C GLU A 495 -3.90 -0.46 19.52
N TRP A 496 -5.23 -0.37 19.52
CA TRP A 496 -5.99 0.65 20.22
C TRP A 496 -6.88 -0.01 21.26
N VAL A 497 -7.00 0.62 22.43
CA VAL A 497 -7.83 0.18 23.54
C VAL A 497 -8.61 1.39 24.05
N ASP A 498 -9.93 1.25 24.19
CA ASP A 498 -10.78 2.28 24.78
C ASP A 498 -10.40 2.44 26.26
N THR A 499 -9.90 3.62 26.62
CA THR A 499 -9.51 3.97 27.99
C THR A 499 -10.57 4.80 28.72
N SER A 500 -11.71 5.08 28.08
CA SER A 500 -12.78 5.95 28.62
C SER A 500 -13.43 5.43 29.91
N GLY A 501 -13.02 4.26 30.42
CA GLY A 501 -13.45 3.72 31.71
C GLY A 501 -14.83 3.06 31.68
N THR A 502 -15.50 3.07 30.53
CA THR A 502 -16.72 2.30 30.27
C THR A 502 -16.31 0.87 29.90
N GLN A 503 -15.60 0.15 30.77
CA GLN A 503 -15.33 -1.27 30.53
C GLN A 503 -16.66 -2.00 30.41
N ALA A 504 -17.08 -2.29 29.19
CA ALA A 504 -18.14 -3.26 28.96
C ALA A 504 -17.67 -4.58 29.59
N PHE A 505 -18.61 -5.35 30.15
CA PHE A 505 -18.32 -6.65 30.77
C PHE A 505 -17.76 -7.71 29.79
N TYR A 506 -17.66 -7.36 28.51
CA TYR A 506 -17.23 -8.22 27.41
C TYR A 506 -16.08 -7.52 26.69
N ASP A 507 -14.90 -8.14 26.66
CA ASP A 507 -13.72 -7.67 25.91
C ASP A 507 -13.98 -7.89 24.40
N HIS A 508 -14.74 -6.98 23.80
CA HIS A 508 -15.03 -6.99 22.37
C HIS A 508 -13.79 -6.52 21.60
N ALA A 509 -13.05 -7.49 21.06
CA ALA A 509 -11.84 -7.26 20.29
C ALA A 509 -12.08 -7.48 18.79
N LEU A 510 -11.81 -6.45 17.99
CA LEU A 510 -11.77 -6.52 16.54
C LEU A 510 -10.33 -6.72 16.07
N VAL A 511 -10.12 -7.73 15.21
CA VAL A 511 -8.82 -8.00 14.58
C VAL A 511 -8.92 -7.72 13.09
N ILE A 512 -8.09 -6.81 12.60
CA ILE A 512 -8.03 -6.39 11.19
C ILE A 512 -6.68 -6.84 10.60
N GLU A 513 -6.69 -7.63 9.53
CA GLU A 513 -5.46 -7.99 8.81
C GLU A 513 -5.29 -7.13 7.56
N VAL A 514 -4.18 -6.41 7.43
CA VAL A 514 -3.84 -5.56 6.27
C VAL A 514 -2.69 -6.24 5.52
N PRO A 515 -2.97 -7.17 4.60
CA PRO A 515 -1.92 -7.96 3.94
C PRO A 515 -0.98 -7.12 3.06
N GLU A 516 -1.40 -5.91 2.68
CA GLU A 516 -0.60 -4.97 1.89
C GLU A 516 0.51 -4.31 2.71
N ALA A 517 0.34 -4.20 4.04
CA ALA A 517 1.31 -3.61 4.94
C ALA A 517 2.42 -4.63 5.26
N GLU A 518 3.63 -4.34 4.80
CA GLU A 518 4.81 -5.18 5.03
C GLU A 518 5.94 -4.38 5.67
N VAL A 519 6.76 -5.08 6.46
CA VAL A 519 8.01 -4.55 7.01
C VAL A 519 9.13 -5.45 6.53
N TRP A 520 10.14 -4.87 5.88
CA TRP A 520 11.29 -5.58 5.35
C TRP A 520 12.56 -5.04 5.99
N LEU A 521 13.35 -5.94 6.56
CA LEU A 521 14.55 -5.63 7.32
C LEU A 521 15.76 -6.31 6.70
N VAL A 522 16.91 -5.66 6.75
CA VAL A 522 18.21 -6.23 6.39
C VAL A 522 19.08 -6.19 7.63
N ALA A 523 19.44 -7.37 8.12
CA ALA A 523 20.27 -7.48 9.30
C ALA A 523 21.63 -6.78 9.07
N PRO A 524 22.20 -6.13 10.09
CA PRO A 524 23.56 -5.62 10.08
C PRO A 524 24.55 -6.64 9.53
N ARG A 525 25.50 -6.15 8.71
CA ARG A 525 26.59 -6.96 8.13
C ARG A 525 26.12 -8.12 7.26
N THR A 526 24.90 -8.06 6.73
CA THR A 526 24.46 -8.93 5.63
C THR A 526 25.39 -8.71 4.42
N VAL A 527 25.97 -9.77 3.89
CA VAL A 527 26.78 -9.74 2.68
C VAL A 527 25.87 -9.44 1.49
N ARG A 528 26.16 -8.35 0.78
CA ARG A 528 25.41 -7.94 -0.42
C ARG A 528 26.08 -8.38 -1.71
N GLY A 529 27.39 -8.61 -1.69
CA GLY A 529 28.17 -8.81 -2.90
C GLY A 529 29.64 -9.04 -2.62
N LEU A 530 30.44 -8.94 -3.67
CA LEU A 530 31.89 -9.02 -3.62
C LEU A 530 32.50 -7.78 -4.26
N SER A 531 33.61 -7.31 -3.72
CA SER A 531 34.42 -6.27 -4.33
C SER A 531 35.15 -6.79 -5.55
N ALA A 532 35.74 -5.90 -6.34
CA ALA A 532 36.61 -6.26 -7.47
C ALA A 532 37.81 -7.15 -7.07
N THR A 533 38.17 -7.21 -5.79
CA THR A 533 39.25 -8.08 -5.27
C THR A 533 38.75 -9.41 -4.70
N GLY A 534 37.44 -9.69 -4.81
CA GLY A 534 36.82 -10.88 -4.22
C GLY A 534 36.64 -10.81 -2.69
N ALA A 535 36.73 -9.61 -2.10
CA ALA A 535 36.44 -9.42 -0.68
C ALA A 535 34.93 -9.24 -0.47
N LEU A 536 34.41 -9.69 0.68
CA LEU A 536 33.00 -9.56 1.01
C LEU A 536 32.60 -8.09 1.15
N GLU A 537 31.56 -7.69 0.40
CA GLU A 537 30.90 -6.41 0.59
C GLU A 537 29.66 -6.59 1.45
N TYR A 538 29.55 -5.75 2.48
CA TYR A 538 28.44 -5.79 3.42
C TYR A 538 27.43 -4.69 3.09
N TYR A 539 26.18 -4.93 3.43
CA TYR A 539 25.15 -3.91 3.44
C TYR A 539 25.50 -2.85 4.49
N THR A 540 25.95 -1.68 4.04
CA THR A 540 26.34 -0.54 4.87
C THR A 540 25.19 0.45 5.02
N GLY A 541 24.00 -0.03 5.40
CA GLY A 541 23.02 0.87 6.00
C GLY A 541 23.66 1.59 7.20
N PRO A 542 23.40 2.89 7.45
CA PRO A 542 23.94 3.59 8.62
C PRO A 542 23.83 2.75 9.91
N TYR A 543 24.96 2.23 10.39
CA TYR A 543 25.05 1.25 11.50
C TYR A 543 24.40 1.73 12.81
N LEU A 544 24.22 3.05 12.96
CA LEU A 544 23.70 3.69 14.16
C LEU A 544 22.22 4.09 14.05
N ASP A 545 21.61 3.94 12.88
CA ASP A 545 20.20 4.25 12.68
C ASP A 545 19.42 2.96 12.40
N PRO A 546 18.64 2.45 13.36
CA PRO A 546 17.65 1.39 13.13
C PRO A 546 16.82 1.56 11.85
N ALA A 547 16.49 2.81 11.48
CA ALA A 547 15.74 3.10 10.26
C ALA A 547 16.54 2.79 8.99
N ALA A 548 17.87 2.78 9.06
CA ALA A 548 18.74 2.46 7.93
C ALA A 548 18.73 0.99 7.52
N HIS A 549 18.34 0.10 8.43
CA HIS A 549 18.20 -1.34 8.18
C HIS A 549 16.79 -1.71 7.69
N THR A 550 15.87 -0.76 7.69
CA THR A 550 14.50 -0.95 7.22
C THR A 550 14.40 -0.59 5.75
N VAL A 551 14.27 -1.62 4.91
CA VAL A 551 14.12 -1.43 3.47
C VAL A 551 12.69 -0.95 3.15
N ARG A 552 11.69 -1.48 3.85
CA ARG A 552 10.29 -1.10 3.69
C ARG A 552 9.63 -1.06 5.07
N ASP A 553 8.89 0.02 5.34
CA ASP A 553 8.12 0.19 6.56
C ASP A 553 6.72 0.74 6.23
N ASP A 554 5.73 -0.15 6.25
CA ASP A 554 4.32 0.23 6.08
C ASP A 554 3.59 0.36 7.43
N THR A 555 4.29 0.50 8.57
CA THR A 555 3.64 0.64 9.88
C THR A 555 2.77 1.90 9.97
N ASP A 556 3.10 2.95 9.22
CA ASP A 556 2.27 4.14 9.10
C ASP A 556 0.88 3.85 8.52
N LEU A 557 0.77 2.92 7.56
CA LEU A 557 -0.51 2.48 7.03
C LEU A 557 -1.32 1.75 8.11
N LEU A 558 -0.68 0.90 8.91
CA LEU A 558 -1.35 0.20 10.02
C LEU A 558 -1.86 1.19 11.07
N ARG A 559 -1.09 2.23 11.38
CA ARG A 559 -1.51 3.30 12.30
C ARG A 559 -2.71 4.08 11.76
N GLN A 560 -2.72 4.39 10.46
CA GLN A 560 -3.86 5.04 9.80
C GLN A 560 -5.12 4.17 9.84
N VAL A 561 -5.01 2.87 9.51
CA VAL A 561 -6.14 1.93 9.58
C VAL A 561 -6.63 1.77 11.02
N ALA A 562 -5.73 1.71 12.00
CA ALA A 562 -6.10 1.64 13.41
C ALA A 562 -6.80 2.92 13.89
N ALA A 563 -6.31 4.11 13.48
CA ALA A 563 -6.94 5.39 13.79
C ALA A 563 -8.36 5.50 13.22
N LEU A 564 -8.53 5.08 11.97
CA LEU A 564 -9.84 4.96 11.35
C LEU A 564 -10.75 3.99 12.09
N ALA A 565 -10.27 2.78 12.36
CA ALA A 565 -11.06 1.76 13.03
C ALA A 565 -11.46 2.21 14.45
N ALA A 566 -10.55 2.87 15.18
CA ALA A 566 -10.85 3.47 16.48
C ALA A 566 -11.94 4.55 16.38
N ALA A 567 -11.85 5.44 15.39
CA ALA A 567 -12.88 6.45 15.17
C ALA A 567 -14.24 5.83 14.76
N TRP A 568 -14.21 4.74 13.99
CA TRP A 568 -15.41 4.09 13.47
C TRP A 568 -16.09 3.18 14.49
N TYR A 569 -15.37 2.18 15.03
CA TYR A 569 -15.88 1.14 15.93
C TYR A 569 -15.75 1.49 17.41
N GLY A 570 -14.99 2.53 17.77
CA GLY A 570 -14.91 3.01 19.16
C GLY A 570 -16.20 3.67 19.65
N ARG A 571 -17.19 3.88 18.77
CA ARG A 571 -18.47 4.52 19.05
C ARG A 571 -19.63 3.64 18.62
N GLU A 572 -20.72 3.68 19.39
CA GLU A 572 -22.00 3.10 18.99
C GLU A 572 -22.62 3.94 17.85
N ARG A 573 -23.11 3.28 16.80
CA ARG A 573 -23.71 3.90 15.62
C ARG A 573 -25.06 3.26 15.34
N LYS A 574 -26.04 4.07 14.95
CA LYS A 574 -27.40 3.62 14.61
C LYS A 574 -27.70 3.88 13.15
N LYS A 575 -28.45 2.98 12.52
CA LYS A 575 -28.94 3.20 11.14
C LYS A 575 -30.22 4.02 11.20
N ILE A 576 -30.35 5.02 10.34
CA ILE A 576 -31.54 5.85 10.20
C ILE A 576 -31.99 5.89 8.74
N VAL A 577 -33.29 5.76 8.53
CA VAL A 577 -33.95 6.04 7.26
C VAL A 577 -34.93 7.17 7.52
N VAL A 578 -34.76 8.30 6.84
CA VAL A 578 -35.64 9.47 6.97
C VAL A 578 -36.26 9.77 5.61
N GLU A 579 -37.58 9.73 5.54
CA GLU A 579 -38.34 10.14 4.39
C GLU A 579 -38.88 11.57 4.61
N ARG A 580 -38.64 12.44 3.65
CA ARG A 580 -39.14 13.82 3.62
C ARG A 580 -40.04 14.05 2.43
N VAL A 581 -41.08 14.86 2.64
CA VAL A 581 -41.90 15.42 1.58
C VAL A 581 -41.13 16.59 0.97
N GLY A 582 -41.04 16.63 -0.34
CA GLY A 582 -40.19 17.56 -1.07
C GLY A 582 -39.02 16.88 -1.76
N LEU A 583 -38.59 17.47 -2.89
CA LEU A 583 -37.29 17.20 -3.48
C LEU A 583 -36.26 18.13 -2.86
N ILE A 584 -35.74 17.74 -1.70
CA ILE A 584 -34.79 18.55 -0.94
C ILE A 584 -33.38 18.02 -1.15
N ALA A 585 -32.45 18.90 -1.50
CA ALA A 585 -31.03 18.60 -1.72
C ALA A 585 -30.16 19.00 -0.52
N ASP A 586 -30.69 18.91 0.70
CA ASP A 586 -29.93 19.09 1.93
C ASP A 586 -29.27 17.77 2.36
N ASN A 587 -28.11 17.90 3.02
CA ASN A 587 -27.31 16.79 3.57
C ASN A 587 -26.79 15.81 2.51
N PRO A 588 -25.74 16.18 1.74
CA PRO A 588 -25.15 15.30 0.73
C PRO A 588 -24.65 13.98 1.34
N VAL A 589 -24.38 13.00 0.45
CA VAL A 589 -23.77 11.73 0.85
C VAL A 589 -22.44 12.01 1.56
N GLY A 590 -22.27 11.43 2.74
CA GLY A 590 -21.12 11.66 3.63
C GLY A 590 -21.44 12.53 4.84
N THR A 591 -22.48 13.36 4.82
CA THR A 591 -22.90 14.15 6.00
C THR A 591 -23.21 13.21 7.18
N ILE A 592 -22.67 13.50 8.36
CA ILE A 592 -22.93 12.70 9.56
C ILE A 592 -24.26 13.11 10.18
N MET A 593 -25.20 12.17 10.24
CA MET A 593 -26.40 12.29 11.06
C MET A 593 -26.00 12.09 12.52
N ARG A 594 -25.90 13.18 13.28
CA ARG A 594 -25.37 13.18 14.64
C ARG A 594 -26.42 12.70 15.64
N ASN A 595 -27.58 13.32 15.61
CA ASN A 595 -28.69 12.98 16.49
C ASN A 595 -30.03 13.10 15.78
N VAL A 596 -31.04 12.44 16.35
CA VAL A 596 -32.45 12.60 16.01
C VAL A 596 -33.11 13.30 17.19
N LEU A 597 -33.70 14.45 16.92
CA LEU A 597 -34.30 15.30 17.93
C LEU A 597 -35.83 15.31 17.75
N THR A 598 -36.52 15.10 18.86
CA THR A 598 -37.91 15.47 19.06
C THR A 598 -37.99 16.43 20.25
N ASN A 599 -39.13 17.06 20.52
CA ASN A 599 -39.30 17.99 21.63
C ASN A 599 -39.05 17.34 23.01
N TYR A 600 -39.11 16.02 23.09
CA TYR A 600 -38.99 15.28 24.36
C TYR A 600 -37.87 14.24 24.36
N TYR A 601 -37.29 13.92 23.20
CA TYR A 601 -36.34 12.84 23.04
C TYR A 601 -35.17 13.26 22.16
N ARG A 602 -33.98 12.86 22.56
CA ARG A 602 -32.77 12.96 21.75
C ARG A 602 -32.18 11.57 21.68
N ASP A 603 -32.02 11.09 20.46
CA ASP A 603 -31.25 9.88 20.20
C ASP A 603 -29.98 10.19 19.42
N ASP A 604 -28.92 9.53 19.81
CA ASP A 604 -27.59 9.72 19.27
C ASP A 604 -27.35 8.66 18.19
N VAL A 605 -27.05 9.07 16.96
CA VAL A 605 -27.02 8.21 15.76
C VAL A 605 -25.61 8.02 15.24
N TYR A 606 -24.91 9.13 14.99
CA TYR A 606 -23.54 9.17 14.48
C TYR A 606 -23.32 8.28 13.25
N THR A 607 -24.15 8.38 12.20
CA THR A 607 -23.92 7.59 10.98
C THR A 607 -23.92 8.49 9.75
N PRO A 608 -22.96 8.34 8.81
CA PRO A 608 -22.97 9.08 7.56
C PRO A 608 -24.18 8.71 6.69
N VAL A 609 -24.73 9.70 5.99
CA VAL A 609 -25.65 9.46 4.87
C VAL A 609 -24.92 8.69 3.79
N THR A 610 -25.36 7.47 3.49
CA THR A 610 -24.75 6.63 2.45
C THR A 610 -25.50 6.69 1.14
N GLN A 611 -26.79 7.02 1.19
CA GLN A 611 -27.65 7.07 0.03
C GLN A 611 -28.73 8.14 0.19
N ILE A 612 -29.02 8.82 -0.91
CA ILE A 612 -30.15 9.74 -1.06
C ILE A 612 -30.97 9.23 -2.25
N ALA A 613 -32.27 9.04 -2.06
CA ALA A 613 -33.18 8.66 -3.12
C ALA A 613 -34.21 9.77 -3.35
N TYR A 614 -34.35 10.19 -4.60
CA TYR A 614 -35.35 11.18 -5.01
C TYR A 614 -36.49 10.48 -5.72
N ASP A 615 -37.69 10.55 -5.14
CA ASP A 615 -38.93 10.14 -5.77
C ASP A 615 -39.63 11.36 -6.38
N TYR A 616 -39.53 11.49 -7.70
CA TYR A 616 -40.15 12.58 -8.45
C TYR A 616 -41.67 12.38 -8.63
N VAL A 617 -42.18 11.16 -8.47
CA VAL A 617 -43.61 10.85 -8.63
C VAL A 617 -44.35 11.27 -7.38
N ASP A 618 -43.86 10.85 -6.22
CA ASP A 618 -44.47 11.15 -4.93
C ASP A 618 -43.91 12.43 -4.29
N PHE A 619 -42.95 13.07 -4.96
CA PHE A 619 -42.26 14.28 -4.52
C PHE A 619 -41.63 14.09 -3.13
N ARG A 620 -40.78 13.06 -2.99
CA ARG A 620 -40.14 12.69 -1.72
C ARG A 620 -38.63 12.57 -1.86
N THR A 621 -37.92 12.89 -0.78
CA THR A 621 -36.50 12.59 -0.62
C THR A 621 -36.35 11.60 0.53
N THR A 622 -35.68 10.48 0.29
CA THR A 622 -35.30 9.52 1.33
C THR A 622 -33.81 9.58 1.58
N TRP A 623 -33.43 9.85 2.83
CA TRP A 623 -32.07 9.66 3.31
C TRP A 623 -31.94 8.32 3.97
N GLN A 624 -30.89 7.61 3.61
CA GLN A 624 -30.52 6.36 4.24
C GLN A 624 -29.09 6.46 4.73
N THR A 625 -28.90 6.16 6.00
CA THR A 625 -27.59 5.88 6.56
C THR A 625 -27.38 4.36 6.61
N GLY A 626 -26.14 3.93 6.41
CA GLY A 626 -25.78 2.52 6.45
C GLY A 626 -24.38 2.39 6.98
N HIS A 627 -24.19 1.69 8.10
CA HIS A 627 -22.86 1.44 8.63
C HIS A 627 -22.31 0.06 8.20
N ILE A 628 -23.18 -0.91 7.93
CA ILE A 628 -22.79 -2.26 7.45
C ILE A 628 -22.15 -2.20 6.06
N GLU A 629 -22.67 -1.35 5.18
CA GLU A 629 -22.10 -1.11 3.84
C GLU A 629 -20.74 -0.39 3.89
N LEU A 630 -20.36 0.10 5.08
CA LEU A 630 -19.12 0.82 5.36
C LEU A 630 -18.18 0.00 6.26
N ASP A 631 -18.49 -1.27 6.48
CA ASP A 631 -17.67 -2.16 7.31
C ASP A 631 -16.25 -2.27 6.74
N VAL A 632 -15.28 -1.80 7.53
CA VAL A 632 -13.85 -1.81 7.21
C VAL A 632 -13.38 -3.26 6.98
N MET A 633 -14.01 -4.26 7.60
CA MET A 633 -13.65 -5.68 7.43
C MET A 633 -14.16 -6.27 6.10
N GLY A 634 -15.41 -6.02 5.73
CA GLY A 634 -15.94 -6.40 4.41
C GLY A 634 -15.13 -5.79 3.26
N ALA A 635 -14.63 -4.57 3.47
CA ALA A 635 -13.74 -3.89 2.54
C ALA A 635 -12.35 -4.55 2.38
N VAL A 636 -11.79 -5.17 3.41
CA VAL A 636 -10.44 -5.77 3.34
C VAL A 636 -10.41 -7.10 2.60
N THR A 637 -11.52 -7.85 2.58
CA THR A 637 -11.57 -9.24 2.08
C THR A 637 -11.77 -9.37 0.57
N GLU A 638 -12.30 -8.37 -0.14
CA GLU A 638 -12.64 -8.45 -1.59
C GLU A 638 -11.45 -8.40 -2.58
N ARG A 639 -10.19 -8.34 -2.13
CA ARG A 639 -9.00 -8.34 -3.01
C ARG A 639 -8.19 -9.65 -3.00
N LEU A 640 -8.67 -10.69 -2.29
CA LEU A 640 -8.19 -12.08 -2.41
C LEU A 640 -9.06 -12.83 -3.43
#